data_AF-A0A9P1INV8-F1
#
_entry.id   AF-A0A9P1INV8-F1
#
_cell.length_a   1.000
_cell.length_b   1.000
_cell.length_c   1.000
_cell.angle_alpha   90.00
_cell.angle_beta   90.00
_cell.angle_gamma   90.00
#
_symmetry.space_group_name_H-M   'P 1'
#
loop_
_entity.id
_entity.type
_entity.pdbx_description
1 polymer ?
#
loop_
_entity_poly.entity_id
_entity_poly.type
_entity_poly.pdbx_seq_one_letter_code
_entity_poly.pdbx_strand_id
1 'polypeptide(L)'
;MSSTSTFSILIVFLVVVANFKCESTSVVTCMLCKVITEPLEYNLSPTATLSAMFKKCDKMGLMEPVCGQFVSENVKTIFNRVKSGVPPQTICQAMQMCEPTTCNLLLDPIPSRVANRDALKSVPVAISVEVVNTVPPHAYLTPGFIPIFFSISLPSLLLFYSYSPPFPIIFTFSQSMANNLNEIQSSSSTSSTSKNIAKTLRLYSSDGERSTRMEVDENTMCADICQHFSCDVITLQIGNYHFRQLKPSTSPLAILHDFCRILSMSEDESSRTFDEILTYTDSSSFRHIFSFFLGRPRIRAKSTLNSGILSEDVLIRKGKILHSWVNAKAVFYNSNIRLQMKQNHDDLLNLRKMRADIHDSKRGKSLRLRNDDQCYLLIFQRPNILQVWLTKAQQIEKSTHIDMSDEHLTMIPEQLLTSTDAPIQVLNLRRNSLISRPPLEKNLALGYVDDLYRMSTLQVIDLSANQIQNFPIPLTVLGNLRQLNLSSNYIQNLPREIGNLQRLQLLNLSNNMLTTLPNELVNCTYLSNLDLSFNQFSDVPNCLYQMNILDMFRLAGNNIEKIGRVGSLPSEKIDLRRNILSTSFRLDVENITHLDIRDNSLVSTVHLTNLRFLKIIHCERLQLTSLHLSGDSLTHVYADNNLLESIVIMPLPLNLQTLSLSFNHFKTLPNWICDCPMLTFLRVNDNRLEELPRRIFCSQSLRCIFAFNNQLTQLPDDFDEVAQLETLILYKNQISELPRRFFSGILPRLRQLNLSSNQLEILPYFDASSYCRIQIFRAANNLLTETSVPVIINMKHLKTLDLSHNFLNSFDDSALTSLDLLEEINLSSNRLTRLPDCLALLPALQILRAHSNQLVYIPQLQNCLQLHTIDISSNNISLGTLDFQTPPNLRHFDVTCNSGDFLANNSTEKMNMIDIAEDNQNLFGFQIGMSGSRGSKNKQCIRQMRVANTFAFIDGGSNYFMSTSISRFLSQYLREHPNVDIRSVLLRAHCELGEDGERLGASVMIVRVSERFLEVTAIGTISAAISMNGNVKQIIRGRYEIDDDEYSRIREAHGFVDEENKINGIIQASRQIGHYSMFPIVLPTHSYKKIALTETLDGLIVANNSVWSMVPLDDVAQTFHMNRSPIVIAKKLQDKLQSFDYGGNSNILVLRKMKPQVTFTQNSTLAKRSDILHPAIPALIIPTPAIRHAPKHSPSPPPLPDSNPPPFISESLDFVAISSSKTGKNDEYYSTIKTKRQFDERRQILSRNLKLSPPD
;
A
#
# COMPACT_ATOMS: atom_id res chain seq x y z
N MET A 1 -39.59 24.63 7.97
CA MET A 1 -39.95 24.46 6.54
C MET A 1 -38.81 24.97 5.66
N SER A 2 -38.86 24.71 4.34
CA SER A 2 -38.08 25.37 3.28
C SER A 2 -36.54 25.46 3.42
N SER A 3 -35.84 24.33 3.27
CA SER A 3 -34.42 24.32 2.88
C SER A 3 -33.92 23.05 2.16
N THR A 4 -34.76 22.02 2.00
CA THR A 4 -34.39 20.76 1.33
C THR A 4 -33.89 20.96 -0.09
N SER A 5 -34.54 21.82 -0.88
CA SER A 5 -34.09 22.17 -2.24
C SER A 5 -32.69 22.78 -2.27
N THR A 6 -32.36 23.64 -1.31
CA THR A 6 -31.04 24.28 -1.21
C THR A 6 -29.96 23.25 -0.84
N PHE A 7 -30.31 22.30 0.04
CA PHE A 7 -29.41 21.20 0.43
C PHE A 7 -29.19 20.20 -0.72
N SER A 8 -30.24 19.84 -1.46
CA SER A 8 -30.12 19.01 -2.67
C SER A 8 -29.27 19.69 -3.75
N ILE A 9 -29.44 20.99 -3.99
CA ILE A 9 -28.62 21.74 -4.96
C ILE A 9 -27.15 21.82 -4.49
N LEU A 10 -26.91 22.03 -3.19
CA LEU A 10 -25.56 21.98 -2.63
C LEU A 10 -24.93 20.59 -2.78
N ILE A 11 -25.70 19.52 -2.56
CA ILE A 11 -25.25 18.14 -2.79
C ILE A 11 -24.94 17.89 -4.27
N VAL A 12 -25.79 18.31 -5.21
CA VAL A 12 -25.50 18.17 -6.66
C VAL A 12 -24.24 18.94 -7.04
N PHE A 13 -24.04 20.16 -6.53
CA PHE A 13 -22.81 20.93 -6.76
C PHE A 13 -21.59 20.24 -6.15
N LEU A 14 -21.70 19.72 -4.91
CA LEU A 14 -20.65 18.95 -4.25
C LEU A 14 -20.33 17.63 -4.96
N VAL A 15 -21.32 16.93 -5.53
CA VAL A 15 -21.11 15.69 -6.31
C VAL A 15 -20.44 15.99 -7.64
N VAL A 16 -20.91 17.01 -8.37
CA VAL A 16 -20.25 17.47 -9.62
C VAL A 16 -18.81 17.88 -9.37
N VAL A 17 -18.51 18.54 -8.24
CA VAL A 17 -17.16 18.97 -7.87
C VAL A 17 -16.31 17.81 -7.30
N ALA A 18 -16.87 16.90 -6.51
CA ALA A 18 -16.15 15.74 -5.95
C ALA A 18 -15.80 14.68 -7.00
N ASN A 19 -16.54 14.62 -8.11
CA ASN A 19 -16.19 13.78 -9.26
C ASN A 19 -14.89 14.24 -9.96
N PHE A 20 -14.41 15.48 -9.75
CA PHE A 20 -13.08 15.89 -10.17
C PHE A 20 -11.98 15.35 -9.22
N LYS A 21 -11.72 14.03 -9.27
CA LYS A 21 -10.58 13.40 -8.62
C LYS A 21 -9.24 13.84 -9.25
N CYS A 22 -8.77 15.02 -8.90
CA CYS A 22 -7.41 15.50 -9.19
C CYS A 22 -6.56 15.48 -7.89
N GLU A 23 -5.31 15.03 -7.97
CA GLU A 23 -4.48 14.71 -6.80
C GLU A 23 -3.83 15.92 -6.09
N SER A 24 -4.57 17.02 -5.98
CA SER A 24 -4.20 18.22 -5.22
C SER A 24 -5.27 18.56 -4.17
N THR A 25 -5.76 17.53 -3.47
CA THR A 25 -6.83 17.59 -2.46
C THR A 25 -6.55 18.51 -1.26
N SER A 26 -5.32 19.00 -1.08
CA SER A 26 -5.02 20.06 -0.10
C SER A 26 -5.36 21.47 -0.58
N VAL A 27 -5.42 21.71 -1.90
CA VAL A 27 -5.63 23.05 -2.48
C VAL A 27 -7.10 23.26 -2.82
N VAL A 28 -7.68 22.42 -3.68
CA VAL A 28 -9.07 22.58 -4.15
C VAL A 28 -10.06 22.48 -3.00
N THR A 29 -9.91 21.48 -2.13
CA THR A 29 -10.77 21.29 -0.94
C THR A 29 -10.64 22.46 0.04
N CYS A 30 -9.44 23.02 0.22
CA CYS A 30 -9.24 24.17 1.10
C CYS A 30 -9.86 25.45 0.53
N MET A 31 -9.80 25.65 -0.80
CA MET A 31 -10.53 26.74 -1.47
C MET A 31 -12.05 26.56 -1.39
N LEU A 32 -12.57 25.35 -1.56
CA LEU A 32 -14.00 25.05 -1.42
C LEU A 32 -14.51 25.30 0.01
N CYS A 33 -13.78 24.85 1.03
CA CYS A 33 -14.07 25.18 2.42
C CYS A 33 -14.11 26.70 2.63
N LYS A 34 -13.24 27.48 1.95
CA LYS A 34 -13.23 28.94 2.02
C LYS A 34 -14.46 29.62 1.39
N VAL A 35 -15.03 29.04 0.33
CA VAL A 35 -16.30 29.51 -0.27
C VAL A 35 -17.49 29.18 0.64
N ILE A 36 -17.47 28.04 1.33
CA ILE A 36 -18.54 27.55 2.21
C ILE A 36 -18.53 28.21 3.60
N THR A 37 -17.37 28.69 4.08
CA THR A 37 -17.21 29.25 5.46
C THR A 37 -17.41 30.76 5.57
N GLU A 38 -17.47 31.50 4.47
CA GLU A 38 -17.90 32.90 4.49
C GLU A 38 -19.44 32.98 4.36
N PRO A 39 -20.14 33.77 5.20
CA PRO A 39 -21.60 33.82 5.20
C PRO A 39 -22.14 34.38 3.89
N LEU A 40 -23.06 33.63 3.28
CA LEU A 40 -23.99 34.14 2.29
C LEU A 40 -25.17 34.83 3.00
N GLU A 41 -25.71 35.88 2.40
CA GLU A 41 -26.80 36.65 3.02
C GLU A 41 -28.07 35.78 3.16
N TYR A 42 -28.50 35.60 4.42
CA TYR A 42 -29.63 34.76 4.80
C TYR A 42 -30.98 35.41 4.44
N ASN A 43 -31.28 35.50 3.13
CA ASN A 43 -32.64 35.64 2.56
C ASN A 43 -32.70 35.40 1.04
N LEU A 44 -31.64 34.89 0.40
CA LEU A 44 -31.61 34.63 -1.04
C LEU A 44 -32.38 33.34 -1.41
N SER A 45 -33.11 33.38 -2.53
CA SER A 45 -33.71 32.19 -3.13
C SER A 45 -32.62 31.22 -3.63
N PRO A 46 -32.86 29.90 -3.71
CA PRO A 46 -31.82 28.94 -4.10
C PRO A 46 -31.13 29.24 -5.43
N THR A 47 -31.88 29.84 -6.37
CA THR A 47 -31.39 30.27 -7.69
C THR A 47 -30.53 31.55 -7.61
N ALA A 48 -30.88 32.51 -6.74
CA ALA A 48 -30.05 33.68 -6.48
C ALA A 48 -28.76 33.31 -5.73
N THR A 49 -28.84 32.38 -4.76
CA THR A 49 -27.69 31.83 -4.03
C THR A 49 -26.68 31.18 -4.99
N LEU A 50 -27.16 30.39 -5.96
CA LEU A 50 -26.29 29.77 -6.97
C LEU A 50 -25.60 30.82 -7.86
N SER A 51 -26.34 31.86 -8.30
CA SER A 51 -25.77 32.97 -9.09
C SER A 51 -24.72 33.77 -8.30
N ALA A 52 -24.96 33.98 -7.00
CA ALA A 52 -24.01 34.64 -6.10
C ALA A 52 -22.72 33.80 -5.91
N MET A 53 -22.84 32.47 -5.73
CA MET A 53 -21.69 31.56 -5.68
C MET A 53 -20.85 31.62 -6.96
N PHE A 54 -21.47 31.49 -8.14
CA PHE A 54 -20.73 31.54 -9.41
C PHE A 54 -20.03 32.89 -9.63
N LYS A 55 -20.69 34.03 -9.36
CA LYS A 55 -20.05 35.36 -9.42
C LYS A 55 -18.93 35.55 -8.40
N LYS A 56 -18.97 34.85 -7.26
CA LYS A 56 -17.91 34.87 -6.24
C LYS A 56 -16.69 34.06 -6.69
N CYS A 57 -16.88 32.90 -7.32
CA CYS A 57 -15.80 32.12 -7.93
C CYS A 57 -15.11 32.87 -9.07
N ASP A 58 -15.88 33.56 -9.92
CA ASP A 58 -15.37 34.41 -11.01
C ASP A 58 -14.49 35.55 -10.47
N LYS A 59 -14.99 36.30 -9.48
CA LYS A 59 -14.22 37.35 -8.77
C LYS A 59 -12.96 36.85 -8.04
N MET A 60 -12.86 35.54 -7.75
CA MET A 60 -11.69 34.93 -7.12
C MET A 60 -10.68 34.35 -8.14
N GLY A 61 -10.92 34.50 -9.44
CA GLY A 61 -10.04 33.97 -10.50
C GLY A 61 -10.09 32.44 -10.62
N LEU A 62 -11.11 31.79 -10.05
CA LEU A 62 -11.20 30.32 -9.97
C LEU A 62 -11.74 29.67 -11.26
N MET A 63 -12.18 30.46 -12.24
CA MET A 63 -12.85 29.95 -13.44
C MET A 63 -11.88 29.51 -14.55
N GLU A 64 -10.79 30.24 -14.77
CA GLU A 64 -9.81 29.90 -15.82
C GLU A 64 -9.05 28.59 -15.54
N PRO A 65 -8.58 28.29 -14.31
CA PRO A 65 -7.87 27.03 -14.03
C PRO A 65 -8.75 25.78 -14.18
N VAL A 66 -10.07 25.92 -14.03
CA VAL A 66 -11.03 24.80 -14.05
C VAL A 66 -11.42 24.38 -15.47
N CYS A 67 -11.32 25.28 -16.45
CA CYS A 67 -11.70 24.98 -17.84
C CYS A 67 -10.57 24.38 -18.70
N GLY A 68 -9.34 24.27 -18.19
CA GLY A 68 -8.14 23.99 -18.97
C GLY A 68 -8.08 22.61 -19.66
N GLN A 69 -8.37 21.53 -18.93
CA GLN A 69 -8.37 20.15 -19.45
C GLN A 69 -9.49 19.34 -18.77
N PHE A 70 -10.08 18.39 -19.51
CA PHE A 70 -11.12 17.44 -19.04
C PHE A 70 -12.40 18.07 -18.42
N VAL A 71 -13.08 18.94 -19.17
CA VAL A 71 -14.46 19.37 -18.87
C VAL A 71 -15.38 19.02 -20.05
N SER A 72 -16.49 18.31 -19.78
CA SER A 72 -17.44 17.87 -20.81
C SER A 72 -18.22 19.03 -21.44
N GLU A 73 -18.68 18.85 -22.67
CA GLU A 73 -19.45 19.84 -23.42
C GLU A 73 -20.73 20.28 -22.68
N ASN A 74 -21.39 19.37 -21.97
CA ASN A 74 -22.57 19.69 -21.17
C ASN A 74 -22.26 20.70 -20.07
N VAL A 75 -21.13 20.54 -19.37
CA VAL A 75 -20.69 21.49 -18.33
C VAL A 75 -20.25 22.82 -18.95
N LYS A 76 -19.54 22.81 -20.09
CA LYS A 76 -19.23 24.04 -20.85
C LYS A 76 -20.49 24.76 -21.33
N THR A 77 -21.53 24.03 -21.73
CA THR A 77 -22.82 24.56 -22.18
C THR A 77 -23.60 25.18 -21.02
N ILE A 78 -23.64 24.51 -19.86
CA ILE A 78 -24.23 25.07 -18.63
C ILE A 78 -23.48 26.35 -18.21
N PHE A 79 -22.15 26.33 -18.22
CA PHE A 79 -21.31 27.49 -17.92
C PHE A 79 -21.58 28.67 -18.87
N ASN A 80 -21.66 28.43 -20.18
CA ASN A 80 -21.96 29.45 -21.18
C ASN A 80 -23.40 30.00 -21.04
N ARG A 81 -24.38 29.18 -20.64
CA ARG A 81 -25.76 29.62 -20.33
C ARG A 81 -25.83 30.46 -19.05
N VAL A 82 -25.04 30.12 -18.01
CA VAL A 82 -24.88 30.95 -16.81
C VAL A 82 -24.23 32.29 -17.16
N LYS A 83 -23.17 32.29 -17.97
CA LYS A 83 -22.42 33.48 -18.39
C LYS A 83 -23.22 34.44 -19.28
N SER A 84 -24.18 33.92 -20.04
CA SER A 84 -25.12 34.70 -20.87
C SER A 84 -26.41 35.13 -20.15
N GLY A 85 -26.54 34.85 -18.85
CA GLY A 85 -27.66 35.34 -18.03
C GLY A 85 -28.99 34.62 -18.24
N VAL A 86 -28.97 33.39 -18.77
CA VAL A 86 -30.18 32.58 -19.02
C VAL A 86 -30.95 32.32 -17.71
N PRO A 87 -32.30 32.34 -17.71
CA PRO A 87 -33.11 32.11 -16.50
C PRO A 87 -32.76 30.80 -15.77
N PRO A 88 -32.62 30.80 -14.43
CA PRO A 88 -32.17 29.63 -13.66
C PRO A 88 -32.99 28.35 -13.84
N GLN A 89 -34.30 28.44 -14.11
CA GLN A 89 -35.17 27.28 -14.35
C GLN A 89 -34.70 26.47 -15.57
N THR A 90 -34.33 27.15 -16.66
CA THR A 90 -33.78 26.54 -17.89
C THR A 90 -32.41 25.89 -17.65
N ILE A 91 -31.62 26.43 -16.70
CA ILE A 91 -30.32 25.87 -16.31
C ILE A 91 -30.53 24.60 -15.47
N CYS A 92 -31.50 24.58 -14.54
CA CYS A 92 -31.87 23.37 -13.81
C CYS A 92 -32.38 22.25 -14.72
N GLN A 93 -33.18 22.57 -15.75
CA GLN A 93 -33.60 21.58 -16.76
C GLN A 93 -32.41 21.03 -17.55
N ALA A 94 -31.44 21.87 -17.94
CA ALA A 94 -30.22 21.39 -18.59
C ALA A 94 -29.37 20.49 -17.68
N MET A 95 -29.30 20.79 -16.38
CA MET A 95 -28.63 19.93 -15.40
C MET A 95 -29.34 18.58 -15.21
N GLN A 96 -30.67 18.52 -15.35
CA GLN A 96 -31.45 17.27 -15.27
C GLN A 96 -31.31 16.37 -16.51
N MET A 97 -30.87 16.91 -17.65
CA MET A 97 -30.60 16.15 -18.88
C MET A 97 -29.15 15.63 -18.98
N CYS A 98 -28.32 15.83 -17.95
CA CYS A 98 -26.95 15.34 -17.92
C CYS A 98 -26.88 13.91 -17.37
N GLU A 99 -26.80 12.89 -18.25
CA GLU A 99 -26.50 11.52 -17.82
C GLU A 99 -25.10 11.42 -17.16
N PRO A 100 -24.92 10.53 -16.16
CA PRO A 100 -23.64 10.34 -15.47
C PRO A 100 -22.66 9.51 -16.30
N THR A 101 -22.01 10.11 -17.29
CA THR A 101 -21.03 9.44 -18.14
C THR A 101 -19.66 9.30 -17.46
N THR A 102 -19.26 8.05 -17.18
CA THR A 102 -17.88 7.56 -16.96
C THR A 102 -17.03 8.21 -15.85
N CYS A 103 -17.11 7.65 -14.64
CA CYS A 103 -16.01 7.67 -13.65
C CYS A 103 -15.96 6.33 -12.88
N ASN A 104 -15.22 5.34 -13.39
CA ASN A 104 -14.97 4.09 -12.66
C ASN A 104 -13.88 4.30 -11.59
N LEU A 105 -14.26 4.33 -10.31
CA LEU A 105 -13.38 4.09 -9.17
C LEU A 105 -14.23 3.66 -7.96
N LEU A 106 -13.99 2.44 -7.48
CA LEU A 106 -14.75 1.78 -6.39
C LEU A 106 -14.93 2.68 -5.15
N LEU A 107 -16.17 2.72 -4.65
CA LEU A 107 -16.56 3.24 -3.34
C LEU A 107 -17.79 2.46 -2.85
N ASP A 108 -17.63 1.67 -1.80
CA ASP A 108 -18.71 0.95 -1.14
C ASP A 108 -19.67 1.91 -0.39
N PRO A 109 -20.96 1.53 -0.24
CA PRO A 109 -21.98 2.46 0.26
C PRO A 109 -21.92 2.68 1.79
N ILE A 110 -21.74 3.94 2.19
CA ILE A 110 -21.97 4.39 3.57
C ILE A 110 -23.50 4.43 3.83
N PRO A 111 -24.03 3.72 4.85
CA PRO A 111 -25.47 3.57 5.04
C PRO A 111 -26.15 4.83 5.58
N SER A 112 -27.21 5.29 4.91
CA SER A 112 -27.98 6.48 5.30
C SER A 112 -29.24 6.11 6.11
N ARG A 113 -29.15 6.13 7.45
CA ARG A 113 -30.33 6.19 8.33
C ARG A 113 -30.91 7.62 8.34
N VAL A 114 -32.07 7.85 7.73
CA VAL A 114 -32.91 9.03 8.02
C VAL A 114 -34.39 8.63 8.09
N ALA A 115 -34.98 8.88 9.26
CA ALA A 115 -36.39 9.05 9.61
C ALA A 115 -37.50 8.32 8.82
N ASN A 116 -38.43 7.73 9.59
CA ASN A 116 -39.85 7.82 9.26
C ASN A 116 -40.64 8.14 10.54
N ARG A 117 -41.55 9.11 10.47
CA ARG A 117 -42.46 9.48 11.56
C ARG A 117 -43.70 10.16 10.99
N ASP A 118 -44.81 9.42 10.89
CA ASP A 118 -46.14 9.79 11.44
C ASP A 118 -47.30 8.99 10.80
N ALA A 119 -48.45 8.99 11.49
CA ALA A 119 -49.81 8.71 11.01
C ALA A 119 -50.29 7.24 10.73
N LEU A 120 -50.76 6.60 11.81
CA LEU A 120 -52.15 6.10 11.99
C LEU A 120 -52.77 5.06 11.03
N LYS A 121 -53.10 3.85 11.56
CA LYS A 121 -54.51 3.42 11.85
C LYS A 121 -54.69 2.04 12.55
N SER A 122 -55.32 2.08 13.74
CA SER A 122 -56.33 1.14 14.32
C SER A 122 -56.15 -0.40 14.46
N VAL A 123 -56.07 -0.88 15.74
CA VAL A 123 -57.05 -1.76 16.49
C VAL A 123 -57.46 -3.15 15.91
N PRO A 124 -57.59 -4.27 16.70
CA PRO A 124 -56.94 -4.73 17.96
C PRO A 124 -56.65 -6.28 17.94
N VAL A 125 -56.96 -7.03 19.04
CA VAL A 125 -56.87 -8.50 19.29
C VAL A 125 -55.46 -8.98 19.69
N ALA A 126 -55.11 -9.44 20.90
CA ALA A 126 -55.79 -9.99 22.09
C ALA A 126 -56.10 -11.51 22.09
N ILE A 127 -55.32 -12.28 22.85
CA ILE A 127 -55.70 -13.49 23.63
C ILE A 127 -54.57 -13.79 24.64
N SER A 128 -54.91 -14.43 25.77
CA SER A 128 -54.05 -14.69 26.95
C SER A 128 -53.88 -16.21 27.24
N VAL A 129 -53.53 -16.56 28.49
CA VAL A 129 -53.18 -17.91 29.03
C VAL A 129 -51.67 -18.22 28.89
N GLU A 130 -50.80 -18.23 29.92
CA GLU A 130 -50.87 -18.47 31.40
C GLU A 130 -50.69 -19.96 31.81
N VAL A 131 -50.19 -20.18 33.04
CA VAL A 131 -50.08 -21.45 33.82
C VAL A 131 -48.91 -22.41 33.44
N VAL A 132 -48.17 -23.07 34.36
CA VAL A 132 -47.63 -22.71 35.71
C VAL A 132 -46.58 -23.77 36.18
N ASN A 133 -45.52 -23.36 36.93
CA ASN A 133 -44.61 -24.18 37.79
C ASN A 133 -43.84 -25.38 37.13
N THR A 134 -42.85 -26.08 37.72
CA THR A 134 -42.34 -26.26 39.11
C THR A 134 -40.79 -26.24 39.22
N VAL A 135 -40.23 -26.25 40.45
CA VAL A 135 -38.77 -26.29 40.77
C VAL A 135 -38.37 -27.69 41.37
N PRO A 136 -37.17 -28.00 41.96
CA PRO A 136 -36.51 -29.33 41.82
C PRO A 136 -36.65 -30.22 43.11
N PRO A 137 -35.65 -30.72 43.91
CA PRO A 137 -34.17 -30.53 44.02
C PRO A 137 -33.29 -31.84 44.21
N HIS A 138 -31.96 -31.67 44.33
CA HIS A 138 -30.97 -32.53 45.05
C HIS A 138 -30.64 -33.97 44.54
N ALA A 139 -29.53 -34.66 44.91
CA ALA A 139 -28.16 -34.32 45.40
C ALA A 139 -27.27 -35.61 45.48
N TYR A 140 -26.04 -35.51 46.07
CA TYR A 140 -25.10 -36.59 46.47
C TYR A 140 -24.27 -37.32 45.37
N LEU A 141 -23.15 -38.02 45.66
CA LEU A 141 -21.88 -37.62 46.35
C LEU A 141 -20.83 -38.78 46.33
N THR A 142 -19.60 -38.54 45.84
CA THR A 142 -18.33 -39.27 46.19
C THR A 142 -18.22 -40.79 45.90
N PRO A 143 -17.06 -41.46 46.12
CA PRO A 143 -15.72 -41.12 45.60
C PRO A 143 -14.87 -42.32 45.04
N GLY A 144 -13.82 -41.99 44.28
CA GLY A 144 -12.48 -42.56 44.48
C GLY A 144 -12.02 -43.80 43.68
N PHE A 145 -10.92 -43.64 42.94
CA PHE A 145 -9.82 -44.62 42.86
C PHE A 145 -8.53 -43.93 42.38
N ILE A 146 -7.49 -43.91 43.22
CA ILE A 146 -6.12 -43.43 42.97
C ILE A 146 -5.17 -44.34 43.76
N PRO A 147 -4.13 -44.92 43.14
CA PRO A 147 -2.76 -44.58 43.57
C PRO A 147 -1.67 -44.56 42.47
N ILE A 148 -0.75 -43.58 42.59
CA ILE A 148 0.74 -43.67 42.51
C ILE A 148 1.35 -44.35 41.25
N PHE A 149 2.23 -43.73 40.45
CA PHE A 149 2.97 -42.44 40.51
C PHE A 149 3.44 -42.04 39.07
N PHE A 150 4.31 -41.06 38.76
CA PHE A 150 5.34 -40.31 39.52
C PHE A 150 5.35 -38.81 39.14
N SER A 151 5.71 -37.96 40.10
CA SER A 151 5.97 -36.53 39.89
C SER A 151 7.24 -36.10 40.65
N ILE A 152 8.14 -35.33 40.02
CA ILE A 152 9.29 -34.64 40.62
C ILE A 152 9.94 -33.76 39.53
N SER A 153 10.41 -32.53 39.76
CA SER A 153 10.19 -31.59 40.87
C SER A 153 10.64 -30.18 40.46
N LEU A 154 10.08 -29.12 41.08
CA LEU A 154 10.81 -27.84 41.18
C LEU A 154 12.03 -27.99 42.12
N PRO A 155 12.93 -27.00 42.12
CA PRO A 155 13.16 -26.28 43.38
C PRO A 155 12.74 -24.80 43.26
N SER A 156 12.15 -24.28 44.33
CA SER A 156 11.77 -22.87 44.49
C SER A 156 12.58 -22.23 45.60
N LEU A 157 12.95 -20.96 45.47
CA LEU A 157 13.29 -19.97 46.52
C LEU A 157 13.59 -18.65 45.79
N LEU A 158 13.12 -17.46 46.16
CA LEU A 158 12.39 -17.03 47.37
C LEU A 158 11.04 -16.38 47.04
N LEU A 159 10.11 -16.44 48.00
CA LEU A 159 8.87 -15.66 48.01
C LEU A 159 8.93 -14.63 49.13
N PHE A 160 8.71 -13.34 48.83
CA PHE A 160 8.22 -12.35 49.80
C PHE A 160 7.42 -11.25 49.08
N TYR A 161 6.34 -10.79 49.71
CA TYR A 161 5.45 -9.76 49.17
C TYR A 161 5.99 -8.35 49.39
N SER A 162 6.08 -7.52 48.35
CA SER A 162 5.52 -6.15 48.33
C SER A 162 5.77 -5.43 46.99
N TYR A 163 4.73 -4.73 46.51
CA TYR A 163 4.69 -3.67 45.48
C TYR A 163 5.74 -3.61 44.33
N SER A 164 5.21 -3.64 43.09
CA SER A 164 5.69 -2.98 41.84
C SER A 164 6.23 -3.89 40.71
N PRO A 165 5.49 -4.04 39.59
CA PRO A 165 6.02 -4.57 38.33
C PRO A 165 6.56 -3.45 37.43
N PRO A 166 7.59 -3.74 36.61
CA PRO A 166 7.70 -3.08 35.30
C PRO A 166 8.18 -4.04 34.20
N PHE A 167 7.28 -4.43 33.29
CA PHE A 167 7.61 -5.17 32.06
C PHE A 167 7.40 -4.29 30.82
N PRO A 168 8.46 -3.63 30.30
CA PRO A 168 8.47 -3.03 28.97
C PRO A 168 8.97 -4.03 27.90
N ILE A 169 8.57 -3.80 26.65
CA ILE A 169 9.11 -4.30 25.35
C ILE A 169 10.22 -5.35 25.48
N ILE A 170 9.97 -6.55 24.94
CA ILE A 170 10.90 -7.69 24.97
C ILE A 170 12.17 -7.39 24.18
N PHE A 171 13.21 -6.98 24.90
CA PHE A 171 14.56 -7.46 24.67
C PHE A 171 14.94 -8.32 25.88
N THR A 172 15.01 -9.64 25.69
CA THR A 172 15.50 -10.58 26.70
C THR A 172 17.02 -10.50 26.80
N PHE A 173 17.51 -9.49 27.53
CA PHE A 173 18.92 -9.36 27.89
C PHE A 173 19.35 -10.53 28.79
N SER A 174 20.02 -11.53 28.22
CA SER A 174 20.44 -12.75 28.92
C SER A 174 21.68 -12.50 29.79
N GLN A 175 21.48 -12.07 31.03
CA GLN A 175 22.54 -11.75 31.99
C GLN A 175 23.22 -13.00 32.60
N SER A 176 23.58 -13.99 31.78
CA SER A 176 23.98 -15.35 32.21
C SER A 176 25.37 -15.82 31.75
N MET A 177 26.26 -14.91 31.33
CA MET A 177 27.64 -15.25 30.92
C MET A 177 28.76 -14.48 31.65
N ALA A 178 28.46 -13.82 32.77
CA ALA A 178 29.46 -13.07 33.56
C ALA A 178 30.19 -13.90 34.65
N ASN A 179 29.70 -15.10 35.00
CA ASN A 179 30.10 -15.81 36.23
C ASN A 179 30.94 -17.09 36.04
N ASN A 180 31.63 -17.27 34.91
CA ASN A 180 32.55 -18.39 34.69
C ASN A 180 33.72 -18.01 33.77
N LEU A 181 34.73 -17.32 34.30
CA LEU A 181 36.09 -17.23 33.73
C LEU A 181 37.06 -16.56 34.74
N ASN A 182 37.28 -17.21 35.88
CA ASN A 182 38.14 -16.70 36.95
C ASN A 182 39.22 -17.72 37.37
N GLU A 183 39.92 -18.28 36.37
CA GLU A 183 41.11 -19.11 36.57
C GLU A 183 42.01 -19.09 35.32
N ILE A 184 43.26 -19.57 35.47
CA ILE A 184 44.36 -19.54 34.47
C ILE A 184 44.95 -18.13 34.23
N GLN A 185 46.03 -17.83 34.97
CA GLN A 185 47.01 -16.81 34.59
C GLN A 185 48.10 -17.41 33.67
N SER A 186 48.82 -16.52 32.98
CA SER A 186 49.95 -16.78 32.06
C SER A 186 49.55 -17.42 30.70
N SER A 187 50.21 -17.12 29.58
CA SER A 187 51.48 -16.40 29.38
C SER A 187 51.54 -15.58 28.07
N SER A 188 52.45 -14.61 28.02
CA SER A 188 53.02 -13.93 26.83
C SER A 188 52.08 -13.53 25.67
N SER A 189 51.62 -12.28 25.66
CA SER A 189 51.05 -11.62 24.49
C SER A 189 52.09 -10.78 23.73
N THR A 190 52.46 -11.17 22.51
CA THR A 190 53.13 -10.26 21.56
C THR A 190 52.10 -9.31 20.92
N SER A 191 52.50 -8.07 20.65
CA SER A 191 51.59 -7.01 20.24
C SER A 191 51.07 -7.16 18.81
N SER A 192 49.75 -7.22 18.65
CA SER A 192 49.07 -6.72 17.44
C SER A 192 47.90 -5.84 17.87
N THR A 193 47.77 -4.66 17.27
CA THR A 193 46.85 -3.62 17.73
C THR A 193 45.46 -3.79 17.12
N SER A 194 44.53 -4.37 17.88
CA SER A 194 43.11 -4.08 17.69
C SER A 194 42.88 -2.57 17.92
N LYS A 195 42.07 -1.95 17.07
CA LYS A 195 41.68 -0.54 17.27
C LYS A 195 40.58 -0.50 18.32
N ASN A 196 40.65 0.45 19.26
CA ASN A 196 39.52 0.74 20.14
C ASN A 196 38.34 1.22 19.30
N ILE A 197 37.31 0.38 19.16
CA ILE A 197 35.96 0.80 18.76
C ILE A 197 35.30 1.49 19.98
N ALA A 198 34.26 2.30 19.74
CA ALA A 198 33.92 3.43 20.60
C ALA A 198 33.57 3.07 22.07
N LYS A 199 34.41 3.50 23.02
CA LYS A 199 34.10 3.60 24.45
C LYS A 199 33.35 4.89 24.83
N THR A 200 32.76 5.59 23.87
CA THR A 200 32.23 6.95 24.06
C THR A 200 30.73 7.01 23.88
N LEU A 201 30.04 7.44 24.94
CA LEU A 201 28.60 7.65 24.95
C LEU A 201 28.28 9.12 24.68
N ARG A 202 27.40 9.38 23.71
CA ARG A 202 26.90 10.73 23.44
C ARG A 202 25.65 11.02 24.26
N LEU A 203 25.75 12.05 25.12
CA LEU A 203 24.71 12.46 26.05
C LEU A 203 24.20 13.85 25.67
N TYR A 204 22.89 14.00 25.47
CA TYR A 204 22.28 15.26 25.07
C TYR A 204 21.73 16.03 26.27
N SER A 205 21.77 17.37 26.22
CA SER A 205 21.09 18.23 27.20
C SER A 205 19.57 18.08 27.13
N SER A 206 18.84 18.41 28.20
CA SER A 206 17.37 18.26 28.22
C SER A 206 16.65 19.05 27.12
N ASP A 207 17.13 20.23 26.71
CA ASP A 207 16.63 20.96 25.53
C ASP A 207 16.96 20.28 24.19
N GLY A 208 17.95 19.39 24.17
CA GLY A 208 18.50 18.75 22.99
C GLY A 208 19.30 19.68 22.08
N GLU A 209 19.65 20.89 22.50
CA GLU A 209 20.47 21.82 21.70
C GLU A 209 21.97 21.54 21.84
N ARG A 210 22.39 20.81 22.88
CA ARG A 210 23.80 20.51 23.19
C ARG A 210 24.01 19.02 23.38
N SER A 211 25.24 18.56 23.16
CA SER A 211 25.66 17.18 23.47
C SER A 211 27.05 17.16 24.07
N THR A 212 27.24 16.41 25.15
CA THR A 212 28.54 16.01 25.67
C THR A 212 28.90 14.60 25.20
N ARG A 213 30.17 14.23 25.35
CA ARG A 213 30.66 12.85 25.25
C ARG A 213 31.22 12.45 26.61
N MET A 214 30.98 11.22 27.01
CA MET A 214 31.55 10.62 28.21
C MET A 214 32.19 9.28 27.82
N GLU A 215 33.39 9.00 28.34
CA GLU A 215 33.94 7.64 28.25
C GLU A 215 33.21 6.74 29.25
N VAL A 216 32.75 5.58 28.77
CA VAL A 216 31.97 4.60 29.52
C VAL A 216 32.47 3.19 29.21
N ASP A 217 32.23 2.27 30.14
CA ASP A 217 32.37 0.83 29.95
C ASP A 217 31.02 0.12 30.15
N GLU A 218 31.01 -1.21 30.05
CA GLU A 218 29.79 -2.01 30.24
C GLU A 218 29.22 -1.91 31.66
N ASN A 219 30.10 -1.71 32.66
CA ASN A 219 29.76 -1.59 34.08
C ASN A 219 29.14 -0.23 34.44
N THR A 220 29.44 0.81 33.65
CA THR A 220 29.02 2.20 33.92
C THR A 220 27.50 2.32 33.90
N MET A 221 26.90 2.59 35.06
CA MET A 221 25.45 2.65 35.23
C MET A 221 24.91 4.07 35.06
N CYS A 222 23.59 4.19 34.85
CA CYS A 222 22.90 5.47 34.83
C CYS A 222 23.13 6.29 36.10
N ALA A 223 23.28 5.63 37.26
CA ALA A 223 23.60 6.28 38.54
C ALA A 223 24.92 7.07 38.49
N ASP A 224 25.99 6.47 37.96
CA ASP A 224 27.33 7.06 37.93
C ASP A 224 27.37 8.29 37.00
N ILE A 225 26.68 8.19 35.86
CA ILE A 225 26.52 9.27 34.88
C ILE A 225 25.64 10.40 35.47
N CYS A 226 24.58 10.06 36.20
CA CYS A 226 23.72 11.03 36.91
C CYS A 226 24.53 11.80 37.98
N GLN A 227 25.38 11.10 38.73
CA GLN A 227 26.28 11.71 39.71
C GLN A 227 27.32 12.63 39.03
N HIS A 228 27.92 12.20 37.92
CA HIS A 228 28.90 12.99 37.18
C HIS A 228 28.31 14.30 36.62
N PHE A 229 27.11 14.24 36.02
CA PHE A 229 26.47 15.41 35.40
C PHE A 229 25.50 16.17 36.32
N SER A 230 25.34 15.75 37.58
CA SER A 230 24.39 16.33 38.55
C SER A 230 22.96 16.43 38.01
N CYS A 231 22.43 15.31 37.50
CA CYS A 231 21.06 15.23 36.96
C CYS A 231 20.28 14.04 37.56
N ASP A 232 18.96 14.20 37.72
CA ASP A 232 18.14 13.24 38.50
C ASP A 232 17.89 11.89 37.79
N VAL A 233 17.95 11.88 36.46
CA VAL A 233 17.54 10.74 35.63
C VAL A 233 18.14 10.82 34.23
N ILE A 234 18.39 9.68 33.59
CA ILE A 234 18.67 9.60 32.15
C ILE A 234 17.41 9.15 31.42
N THR A 235 17.05 9.87 30.36
CA THR A 235 15.94 9.48 29.47
C THR A 235 16.50 8.95 28.15
N LEU A 236 16.14 7.73 27.79
CA LEU A 236 16.35 7.18 26.45
C LEU A 236 15.22 7.68 25.53
N GLN A 237 15.58 8.22 24.36
CA GLN A 237 14.71 8.48 23.23
C GLN A 237 14.91 7.38 22.18
N ILE A 238 13.80 6.86 21.65
CA ILE A 238 13.77 5.94 20.50
C ILE A 238 12.78 6.48 19.45
N GLY A 239 13.21 6.53 18.19
CA GLY A 239 12.55 7.37 17.18
C GLY A 239 12.52 8.84 17.61
N ASN A 240 11.42 9.55 17.33
CA ASN A 240 11.19 10.92 17.83
C ASN A 240 9.98 11.03 18.79
N TYR A 241 9.41 9.91 19.23
CA TYR A 241 8.16 9.89 20.02
C TYR A 241 8.18 8.94 21.23
N HIS A 242 9.12 7.99 21.32
CA HIS A 242 9.18 7.01 22.42
C HIS A 242 10.27 7.42 23.42
N PHE A 243 9.86 8.04 24.53
CA PHE A 243 10.75 8.40 25.63
C PHE A 243 10.58 7.43 26.82
N ARG A 244 11.71 6.95 27.37
CA ARG A 244 11.78 6.02 28.49
C ARG A 244 12.82 6.50 29.50
N GLN A 245 12.41 6.80 30.73
CA GLN A 245 13.34 7.01 31.83
C GLN A 245 14.02 5.68 32.18
N LEU A 246 15.35 5.69 32.29
CA LEU A 246 16.15 4.51 32.64
C LEU A 246 16.24 4.37 34.16
N LYS A 247 16.31 3.12 34.66
CA LYS A 247 16.56 2.87 36.09
C LYS A 247 18.02 3.25 36.41
N PRO A 248 18.35 3.72 37.63
CA PRO A 248 19.74 4.02 38.02
C PRO A 248 20.72 2.87 37.77
N SER A 249 20.28 1.62 37.95
CA SER A 249 21.06 0.38 37.73
C SER A 249 21.12 -0.11 36.27
N THR A 250 20.87 0.75 35.28
CA THR A 250 20.89 0.36 33.85
C THR A 250 22.19 0.82 33.21
N SER A 251 22.90 -0.04 32.47
CA SER A 251 24.03 0.36 31.63
C SER A 251 23.52 0.91 30.29
N PRO A 252 23.79 2.18 29.93
CA PRO A 252 23.38 2.72 28.63
C PRO A 252 24.15 2.10 27.46
N LEU A 253 25.42 1.72 27.67
CA LEU A 253 26.27 1.13 26.63
C LEU A 253 25.71 -0.22 26.18
N ALA A 254 25.25 -1.06 27.11
CA ALA A 254 24.61 -2.33 26.79
C ALA A 254 23.37 -2.15 25.89
N ILE A 255 22.47 -1.20 26.22
CA ILE A 255 21.30 -0.91 25.37
C ILE A 255 21.74 -0.43 23.98
N LEU A 256 22.80 0.37 23.88
CA LEU A 256 23.33 0.85 22.61
C LEU A 256 23.96 -0.28 21.77
N HIS A 257 24.68 -1.21 22.39
CA HIS A 257 25.25 -2.39 21.72
C HIS A 257 24.13 -3.29 21.18
N ASP A 258 23.14 -3.65 22.00
CA ASP A 258 22.00 -4.45 21.57
C ASP A 258 21.19 -3.76 20.46
N PHE A 259 21.00 -2.45 20.56
CA PHE A 259 20.38 -1.65 19.51
C PHE A 259 21.15 -1.75 18.18
N CYS A 260 22.48 -1.60 18.21
CA CYS A 260 23.34 -1.73 17.04
C CYS A 260 23.35 -3.17 16.47
N ARG A 261 23.25 -4.19 17.32
CA ARG A 261 23.18 -5.62 16.97
C ARG A 261 21.90 -5.95 16.19
N ILE A 262 20.77 -5.36 16.58
CA ILE A 262 19.49 -5.47 15.86
C ILE A 262 19.56 -4.80 14.48
N LEU A 263 20.27 -3.67 14.37
CA LEU A 263 20.48 -3.00 13.08
C LEU A 263 21.45 -3.75 12.16
N SER A 264 22.53 -4.34 12.69
CA SER A 264 23.54 -5.06 11.92
C SER A 264 23.05 -6.42 11.40
N MET A 265 22.09 -7.05 12.09
CA MET A 265 21.69 -8.44 11.90
C MET A 265 22.88 -9.43 12.02
N SER A 266 23.89 -9.09 12.83
CA SER A 266 25.02 -9.97 13.13
C SER A 266 25.05 -10.34 14.61
N GLU A 267 24.95 -11.65 14.91
CA GLU A 267 25.23 -12.17 16.25
C GLU A 267 26.72 -12.02 16.60
N ASP A 268 27.58 -12.04 15.59
CA ASP A 268 28.99 -11.61 15.66
C ASP A 268 29.10 -10.10 15.90
N GLU A 269 29.58 -9.72 17.08
CA GLU A 269 30.14 -8.38 17.35
C GLU A 269 31.42 -8.13 16.52
N SER A 270 32.11 -9.20 16.10
CA SER A 270 33.31 -9.15 15.24
C SER A 270 33.04 -8.66 13.79
N SER A 271 31.77 -8.39 13.47
CA SER A 271 31.33 -7.90 12.17
C SER A 271 31.73 -6.44 11.96
N ARG A 272 32.51 -6.16 10.89
CA ARG A 272 32.86 -4.78 10.49
C ARG A 272 31.65 -3.85 10.35
N THR A 273 30.48 -4.40 10.00
CA THR A 273 29.23 -3.64 9.90
C THR A 273 28.76 -3.14 11.28
N PHE A 274 28.97 -3.91 12.34
CA PHE A 274 28.68 -3.53 13.73
C PHE A 274 29.64 -2.44 14.22
N ASP A 275 30.96 -2.61 13.99
CA ASP A 275 31.97 -1.57 14.26
C ASP A 275 31.62 -0.24 13.60
N GLU A 276 31.29 -0.26 12.31
CA GLU A 276 30.91 0.92 11.54
C GLU A 276 29.66 1.60 12.14
N ILE A 277 28.61 0.85 12.50
CA ILE A 277 27.41 1.40 13.17
C ILE A 277 27.78 2.03 14.51
N LEU A 278 28.60 1.37 15.35
CA LEU A 278 29.03 1.90 16.64
C LEU A 278 29.73 3.26 16.49
N THR A 279 30.62 3.42 15.50
CA THR A 279 31.25 4.74 15.22
C THR A 279 30.26 5.82 14.75
N TYR A 280 29.07 5.45 14.29
CA TYR A 280 28.02 6.38 13.84
C TYR A 280 26.98 6.72 14.91
N THR A 281 26.94 6.00 16.04
CA THR A 281 26.15 6.40 17.23
C THR A 281 26.54 7.79 17.72
N ASP A 282 27.80 8.16 17.47
CA ASP A 282 28.42 9.44 17.78
C ASP A 282 28.15 10.52 16.71
N SER A 283 27.19 10.31 15.81
CA SER A 283 26.68 11.28 14.82
C SER A 283 25.51 12.11 15.37
N SER A 284 25.25 13.30 14.80
CA SER A 284 24.04 14.07 15.09
C SER A 284 22.79 13.47 14.45
N SER A 285 22.90 12.89 13.25
CA SER A 285 21.76 12.29 12.51
C SER A 285 21.14 11.11 13.25
N PHE A 286 21.97 10.32 13.96
CA PHE A 286 21.55 9.14 14.71
C PHE A 286 20.54 9.44 15.83
N ARG A 287 20.53 10.68 16.35
CA ARG A 287 19.62 11.14 17.41
C ARG A 287 18.14 10.85 17.12
N HIS A 288 17.71 11.00 15.85
CA HIS A 288 16.33 10.80 15.42
C HIS A 288 15.87 9.33 15.45
N ILE A 289 16.81 8.41 15.68
CA ILE A 289 16.59 6.97 15.78
C ILE A 289 16.78 6.52 17.23
N PHE A 290 17.87 6.96 17.88
CA PHE A 290 18.22 6.54 19.24
C PHE A 290 19.12 7.60 19.91
N SER A 291 18.80 8.05 21.13
CA SER A 291 19.64 9.01 21.88
C SER A 291 19.38 9.04 23.38
N PHE A 292 20.40 9.35 24.18
CA PHE A 292 20.30 9.48 25.64
C PHE A 292 20.32 10.95 26.09
N PHE A 293 19.46 11.29 27.05
CA PHE A 293 19.27 12.64 27.57
C PHE A 293 19.60 12.74 29.06
N LEU A 294 20.34 13.80 29.41
CA LEU A 294 20.57 14.23 30.78
C LEU A 294 19.31 14.96 31.30
N GLY A 295 18.62 14.34 32.25
CA GLY A 295 17.31 14.78 32.74
C GLY A 295 16.14 14.35 31.84
N ARG A 296 14.98 14.96 32.08
CA ARG A 296 13.78 14.78 31.26
C ARG A 296 13.86 15.70 30.02
N PRO A 297 13.73 15.18 28.79
CA PRO A 297 13.81 16.00 27.60
C PRO A 297 12.67 17.01 27.54
N ARG A 298 13.05 18.27 27.34
CA ARG A 298 12.20 19.42 26.99
C ARG A 298 12.14 19.65 25.47
N ILE A 299 12.73 18.72 24.70
CA ILE A 299 12.48 18.59 23.27
C ILE A 299 10.97 18.46 23.10
N ARG A 300 10.36 19.50 22.55
CA ARG A 300 9.02 19.38 21.99
C ARG A 300 9.17 18.55 20.72
N ALA A 301 8.24 17.66 20.45
CA ALA A 301 7.95 17.32 19.06
C ALA A 301 7.80 18.65 18.29
N LYS A 302 8.32 18.71 17.07
CA LYS A 302 7.79 19.65 16.07
C LYS A 302 6.38 19.17 15.74
N SER A 303 5.41 19.43 16.62
CA SER A 303 4.14 18.70 16.75
C SER A 303 3.53 18.45 15.37
N THR A 304 3.69 17.21 14.91
CA THR A 304 3.89 17.01 13.46
C THR A 304 2.55 16.96 12.72
N LEU A 305 1.45 16.99 13.48
CA LEU A 305 0.11 17.52 13.16
C LEU A 305 0.10 19.03 12.84
N ASN A 306 1.04 19.51 12.02
CA ASN A 306 1.00 20.85 11.47
C ASN A 306 1.19 20.86 9.94
N SER A 307 0.19 20.34 9.24
CA SER A 307 -0.19 20.79 7.90
C SER A 307 -0.70 22.25 7.94
N GLY A 308 0.15 23.17 8.43
CA GLY A 308 -0.19 24.57 8.64
C GLY A 308 0.36 25.20 9.93
N ILE A 309 1.66 25.03 10.24
CA ILE A 309 2.37 26.04 11.05
C ILE A 309 2.27 27.34 10.25
N LEU A 310 1.49 28.31 10.72
CA LEU A 310 1.60 29.65 10.18
C LEU A 310 2.89 30.25 10.76
N SER A 311 3.84 30.58 9.90
CA SER A 311 5.09 31.21 10.33
C SER A 311 5.41 32.39 9.42
N GLU A 312 5.50 33.58 10.02
CA GLU A 312 5.70 34.84 9.31
C GLU A 312 6.66 35.73 10.09
N ASP A 313 7.49 36.48 9.37
CA ASP A 313 8.24 37.57 9.97
C ASP A 313 7.31 38.78 10.18
N VAL A 314 7.28 39.29 11.40
CA VAL A 314 6.35 40.32 11.88
C VAL A 314 7.09 41.45 12.59
N LEU A 315 6.56 42.66 12.45
CA LEU A 315 6.87 43.78 13.33
C LEU A 315 5.94 43.69 14.54
N ILE A 316 6.51 43.50 15.74
CA ILE A 316 5.76 43.37 16.99
C ILE A 316 5.89 44.61 17.87
N ARG A 317 4.85 44.90 18.64
CA ARG A 317 4.85 45.88 19.72
C ARG A 317 4.12 45.31 20.94
N LYS A 318 4.78 45.33 22.11
CA LYS A 318 4.26 44.88 23.41
C LYS A 318 3.86 46.10 24.24
N GLY A 319 2.76 46.02 24.98
CA GLY A 319 2.31 47.09 25.88
C GLY A 319 1.55 48.24 25.20
N LYS A 320 0.84 49.04 26.01
CA LYS A 320 -0.29 49.86 25.55
C LYS A 320 0.10 51.21 24.89
N ILE A 321 1.19 51.90 25.30
CA ILE A 321 1.49 53.27 24.79
C ILE A 321 2.94 53.52 24.30
N LEU A 322 4.02 53.07 24.99
CA LEU A 322 5.37 53.64 24.80
C LEU A 322 6.52 52.72 24.31
N HIS A 323 6.32 51.43 24.02
CA HIS A 323 7.41 50.58 23.52
C HIS A 323 7.74 50.77 22.03
N SER A 324 8.98 50.46 21.66
CA SER A 324 9.47 50.38 20.28
C SER A 324 8.86 49.19 19.52
N TRP A 325 8.98 49.22 18.18
CA TRP A 325 8.66 48.08 17.33
C TRP A 325 9.90 47.21 17.15
N VAL A 326 9.75 45.90 17.29
CA VAL A 326 10.83 44.90 17.17
C VAL A 326 10.51 43.93 16.03
N ASN A 327 11.51 43.52 15.26
CA ASN A 327 11.35 42.43 14.29
C ASN A 327 11.40 41.08 15.02
N ALA A 328 10.35 40.28 14.87
CA ALA A 328 10.27 38.94 15.42
C ALA A 328 9.70 37.97 14.38
N LYS A 329 10.04 36.68 14.50
CA LYS A 329 9.36 35.62 13.75
C LYS A 329 8.20 35.09 14.58
N ALA A 330 6.98 35.27 14.10
CA ALA A 330 5.81 34.67 14.71
C ALA A 330 5.67 33.21 14.22
N VAL A 331 5.37 32.31 15.14
CA VAL A 331 5.15 30.89 14.87
C VAL A 331 3.88 30.43 15.58
N PHE A 332 2.83 30.13 14.80
CA PHE A 332 1.55 29.63 15.30
C PHE A 332 1.60 28.11 15.45
N TYR A 333 1.42 27.59 16.66
CA TYR A 333 1.40 26.14 16.94
C TYR A 333 0.36 25.83 18.02
N ASN A 334 -0.43 24.77 17.79
CA ASN A 334 -1.54 24.35 18.65
C ASN A 334 -2.44 25.56 19.02
N SER A 335 -2.57 25.89 20.31
CA SER A 335 -3.32 27.07 20.81
C SER A 335 -2.46 28.32 21.10
N ASN A 336 -1.23 28.40 20.57
CA ASN A 336 -0.26 29.43 20.94
C ASN A 336 0.39 30.14 19.72
N ILE A 337 0.93 31.34 19.97
CA ILE A 337 1.90 32.00 19.08
C ILE A 337 3.21 32.22 19.86
N ARG A 338 4.32 31.71 19.33
CA ARG A 338 5.68 32.03 19.80
C ARG A 338 6.20 33.24 19.02
N LEU A 339 6.73 34.24 19.70
CA LEU A 339 7.36 35.42 19.10
C LEU A 339 8.88 35.34 19.30
N GLN A 340 9.60 34.97 18.25
CA GLN A 340 11.04 34.77 18.30
C GLN A 340 11.80 36.07 17.99
N MET A 341 12.51 36.63 18.97
CA MET A 341 13.24 37.89 18.84
C MET A 341 14.74 37.65 18.72
N LYS A 342 15.43 38.31 17.78
CA LYS A 342 16.86 38.08 17.50
C LYS A 342 17.84 38.35 18.66
N GLN A 343 17.39 38.98 19.75
CA GLN A 343 18.24 39.45 20.86
C GLN A 343 17.56 39.35 22.25
N ASN A 344 16.47 38.59 22.40
CA ASN A 344 15.70 38.50 23.64
C ASN A 344 15.10 37.10 23.83
N HIS A 345 14.63 36.79 25.04
CA HIS A 345 13.81 35.61 25.29
C HIS A 345 12.55 35.60 24.42
N ASP A 346 12.16 34.41 23.93
CA ASP A 346 10.96 34.22 23.12
C ASP A 346 9.68 34.42 23.96
N ASP A 347 8.85 35.38 23.59
CA ASP A 347 7.53 35.58 24.21
C ASP A 347 6.55 34.48 23.73
N LEU A 348 5.86 33.83 24.67
CA LEU A 348 4.85 32.81 24.37
C LEU A 348 3.43 33.32 24.66
N LEU A 349 2.63 33.43 23.61
CA LEU A 349 1.27 33.97 23.64
C LEU A 349 0.24 32.83 23.61
N ASN A 350 -0.47 32.62 24.72
CA ASN A 350 -1.59 31.66 24.78
C ASN A 350 -2.88 32.34 24.29
N LEU A 351 -3.44 31.86 23.18
CA LEU A 351 -4.60 32.48 22.53
C LEU A 351 -5.92 32.24 23.27
N ARG A 352 -6.02 31.19 24.08
CA ARG A 352 -7.21 30.98 24.94
C ARG A 352 -7.33 32.04 26.03
N LYS A 353 -6.22 32.69 26.40
CA LYS A 353 -6.19 33.77 27.39
C LYS A 353 -6.24 35.17 26.77
N MET A 354 -6.30 35.32 25.45
CA MET A 354 -6.24 36.64 24.79
C MET A 354 -7.25 36.78 23.66
N ARG A 355 -8.02 37.88 23.68
CA ARG A 355 -8.95 38.22 22.59
C ARG A 355 -8.18 38.70 21.37
N ALA A 356 -8.56 38.19 20.20
CA ALA A 356 -7.96 38.54 18.92
C ALA A 356 -8.86 39.48 18.11
N ASP A 357 -8.40 40.69 17.81
CA ASP A 357 -9.10 41.67 16.96
C ASP A 357 -8.14 42.42 16.01
N ILE A 358 -8.67 43.11 15.01
CA ILE A 358 -7.87 43.99 14.13
C ILE A 358 -7.70 45.35 14.82
N HIS A 359 -6.48 45.88 14.79
CA HIS A 359 -6.19 47.25 15.18
C HIS A 359 -5.51 48.01 14.03
N ASP A 360 -6.19 49.04 13.52
CA ASP A 360 -5.66 49.96 12.52
C ASP A 360 -4.71 50.98 13.18
N SER A 361 -3.53 51.16 12.58
CA SER A 361 -2.46 52.02 13.11
C SER A 361 -1.84 52.90 12.02
N LYS A 362 -1.05 53.91 12.41
CA LYS A 362 -0.26 54.74 11.46
C LYS A 362 0.78 53.95 10.64
N ARG A 363 1.03 52.67 10.94
CA ARG A 363 1.89 51.76 10.17
C ARG A 363 1.10 50.68 9.40
N GLY A 364 -0.23 50.83 9.30
CA GLY A 364 -1.12 49.86 8.66
C GLY A 364 -1.89 48.99 9.66
N LYS A 365 -2.57 47.98 9.13
CA LYS A 365 -3.41 47.05 9.91
C LYS A 365 -2.54 46.07 10.70
N SER A 366 -2.90 45.84 11.96
CA SER A 366 -2.22 44.90 12.85
C SER A 366 -3.19 43.91 13.47
N LEU A 367 -2.72 42.69 13.74
CA LEU A 367 -3.41 41.75 14.63
C LEU A 367 -3.13 42.20 16.06
N ARG A 368 -4.19 42.53 16.80
CA ARG A 368 -4.12 42.82 18.23
C ARG A 368 -4.53 41.58 19.01
N LEU A 369 -3.66 41.18 19.92
CA LEU A 369 -3.90 40.11 20.90
C LEU A 369 -3.86 40.75 22.28
N ARG A 370 -4.93 40.62 23.07
CA ARG A 370 -5.04 41.33 24.36
C ARG A 370 -5.73 40.52 25.45
N ASN A 371 -5.19 40.61 26.65
CA ASN A 371 -5.89 40.34 27.90
C ASN A 371 -5.85 41.60 28.78
N ASP A 372 -6.17 41.46 30.06
CA ASP A 372 -6.27 42.60 30.97
C ASP A 372 -4.88 43.23 31.21
N ASP A 373 -3.87 42.39 31.47
CA ASP A 373 -2.48 42.78 31.72
C ASP A 373 -1.74 43.24 30.45
N GLN A 374 -1.84 42.47 29.37
CA GLN A 374 -0.95 42.53 28.21
C GLN A 374 -1.70 42.84 26.91
N CYS A 375 -1.01 43.54 26.01
CA CYS A 375 -1.49 43.82 24.67
C CYS A 375 -0.32 43.72 23.69
N TYR A 376 -0.50 42.96 22.62
CA TYR A 376 0.46 42.78 21.53
C TYR A 376 -0.17 43.27 20.23
N LEU A 377 0.61 43.97 19.42
CA LEU A 377 0.28 44.34 18.05
C LEU A 377 1.29 43.67 17.11
N LEU A 378 0.80 42.89 16.14
CA LEU A 378 1.60 42.20 15.14
C LEU A 378 1.25 42.78 13.75
N ILE A 379 2.22 43.41 13.09
CA ILE A 379 2.13 43.82 11.68
C ILE A 379 2.86 42.78 10.83
N PHE A 380 2.12 42.16 9.91
CA PHE A 380 2.66 41.19 8.94
C PHE A 380 3.23 41.91 7.72
N GLN A 381 4.37 41.46 7.21
CA GLN A 381 4.96 42.01 5.98
C GLN A 381 4.05 41.85 4.76
N ARG A 382 3.21 40.80 4.74
CA ARG A 382 2.26 40.49 3.67
C ARG A 382 0.82 40.69 4.17
N PRO A 383 0.09 41.74 3.73
CA PRO A 383 -1.21 42.10 4.31
C PRO A 383 -2.28 41.02 4.14
N ASN A 384 -2.21 40.23 3.07
CA ASN A 384 -3.14 39.13 2.78
C ASN A 384 -3.14 38.02 3.86
N ILE A 385 -2.11 37.97 4.69
CA ILE A 385 -1.89 36.90 5.67
C ILE A 385 -2.46 37.25 7.06
N LEU A 386 -2.63 38.55 7.36
CA LEU A 386 -3.25 39.05 8.58
C LEU A 386 -4.59 38.37 8.90
N GLN A 387 -5.46 38.22 7.90
CA GLN A 387 -6.78 37.59 8.07
C GLN A 387 -6.71 36.08 8.34
N VAL A 388 -5.71 35.38 7.81
CA VAL A 388 -5.51 33.95 8.09
C VAL A 388 -5.14 33.75 9.57
N TRP A 389 -4.25 34.61 10.09
CA TRP A 389 -3.87 34.59 11.51
C TRP A 389 -5.00 35.03 12.44
N LEU A 390 -5.75 36.10 12.10
CA LEU A 390 -6.91 36.52 12.88
C LEU A 390 -7.96 35.40 12.96
N THR A 391 -8.31 34.80 11.83
CA THR A 391 -9.32 33.73 11.77
C THR A 391 -8.88 32.53 12.63
N LYS A 392 -7.63 32.08 12.50
CA LYS A 392 -7.10 30.96 13.30
C LYS A 392 -7.02 31.30 14.80
N ALA A 393 -6.72 32.56 15.16
CA ALA A 393 -6.73 32.99 16.55
C ALA A 393 -8.14 33.05 17.16
N GLN A 394 -9.10 33.66 16.47
CA GLN A 394 -10.49 33.76 16.92
C GLN A 394 -11.22 32.41 16.97
N GLN A 395 -10.84 31.45 16.11
CA GLN A 395 -11.30 30.06 16.21
C GLN A 395 -10.84 29.39 17.51
N ILE A 396 -9.58 29.61 17.91
CA ILE A 396 -9.02 29.01 19.13
C ILE A 396 -9.53 29.69 20.40
N GLU A 397 -9.67 31.02 20.39
CA GLU A 397 -10.33 31.82 21.45
C GLU A 397 -11.69 31.24 21.86
N LYS A 398 -12.41 30.60 20.91
CA LYS A 398 -13.80 30.12 21.07
C LYS A 398 -13.96 28.60 21.02
N SER A 399 -12.89 27.83 20.92
CA SER A 399 -13.01 26.38 20.69
C SER A 399 -13.29 25.59 21.99
N THR A 400 -14.38 24.81 21.99
CA THR A 400 -14.64 23.78 23.03
C THR A 400 -13.78 22.52 22.85
N HIS A 401 -13.00 22.48 21.77
CA HIS A 401 -12.11 21.38 21.40
C HIS A 401 -10.66 21.77 21.71
N ILE A 402 -9.92 20.86 22.34
CA ILE A 402 -8.50 21.00 22.66
C ILE A 402 -7.75 19.82 22.08
N ASP A 403 -6.64 20.11 21.40
CA ASP A 403 -5.66 19.13 20.97
C ASP A 403 -4.32 19.41 21.64
N MET A 404 -3.80 18.40 22.32
CA MET A 404 -2.45 18.31 22.90
C MET A 404 -1.86 16.92 22.63
N SER A 405 -2.20 16.33 21.48
CA SER A 405 -1.58 15.09 21.03
C SER A 405 -0.16 15.30 20.52
N ASP A 406 0.68 14.27 20.63
CA ASP A 406 2.11 14.31 20.28
C ASP A 406 2.95 15.36 21.09
N GLU A 407 2.47 15.89 22.23
CA GLU A 407 3.16 16.93 23.03
C GLU A 407 4.12 16.38 24.12
N HIS A 408 4.32 15.05 24.17
CA HIS A 408 5.16 14.33 25.16
C HIS A 408 4.83 14.61 26.64
N LEU A 409 3.58 14.95 26.95
CA LEU A 409 3.12 15.23 28.32
C LEU A 409 3.28 13.99 29.21
N THR A 410 3.96 14.13 30.35
CA THR A 410 3.87 13.15 31.45
C THR A 410 2.71 13.46 32.39
N MET A 411 2.33 14.73 32.50
CA MET A 411 1.19 15.21 33.28
C MET A 411 0.41 16.25 32.48
N ILE A 412 -0.90 16.29 32.69
CA ILE A 412 -1.83 17.27 32.14
C ILE A 412 -1.57 18.63 32.81
N PRO A 413 -1.49 19.75 32.08
CA PRO A 413 -1.25 21.06 32.68
C PRO A 413 -2.32 21.44 33.71
N GLU A 414 -1.92 21.77 34.94
CA GLU A 414 -2.86 22.11 36.03
C GLU A 414 -3.81 23.26 35.67
N GLN A 415 -3.36 24.19 34.81
CA GLN A 415 -4.14 25.33 34.34
C GLN A 415 -5.33 24.92 33.45
N LEU A 416 -5.32 23.72 32.89
CA LEU A 416 -6.45 23.13 32.15
C LEU A 416 -7.49 22.53 33.11
N LEU A 417 -7.02 21.90 34.18
CA LEU A 417 -7.84 21.25 35.21
C LEU A 417 -8.49 22.27 36.16
N THR A 418 -8.11 23.55 36.05
CA THR A 418 -8.56 24.66 36.91
C THR A 418 -9.19 25.83 36.13
N SER A 419 -9.11 25.87 34.79
CA SER A 419 -9.69 26.97 34.00
C SER A 419 -11.21 26.94 33.97
N THR A 420 -11.85 28.03 34.41
CA THR A 420 -13.31 28.19 34.47
C THR A 420 -13.97 28.69 33.18
N ASP A 421 -13.20 29.26 32.26
CA ASP A 421 -13.73 30.31 31.37
C ASP A 421 -14.29 29.81 30.03
N ALA A 422 -14.14 28.51 29.72
CA ALA A 422 -14.73 27.88 28.53
C ALA A 422 -15.03 26.39 28.78
N PRO A 423 -16.25 25.90 28.47
CA PRO A 423 -16.61 24.50 28.66
C PRO A 423 -15.94 23.61 27.60
N ILE A 424 -14.95 22.82 28.03
CA ILE A 424 -14.20 21.91 27.16
C ILE A 424 -15.03 20.63 26.95
N GLN A 425 -15.28 20.29 25.69
CA GLN A 425 -16.14 19.17 25.28
C GLN A 425 -15.35 18.07 24.57
N VAL A 426 -14.26 18.42 23.89
CA VAL A 426 -13.39 17.48 23.17
C VAL A 426 -11.96 17.70 23.63
N LEU A 427 -11.28 16.63 24.05
CA LEU A 427 -9.91 16.67 24.53
C LEU A 427 -9.10 15.52 23.91
N ASN A 428 -8.18 15.86 23.02
CA ASN A 428 -7.22 14.93 22.44
C ASN A 428 -5.89 15.02 23.21
N LEU A 429 -5.51 13.89 23.82
CA LEU A 429 -4.29 13.65 24.62
C LEU A 429 -3.51 12.44 24.07
N ARG A 430 -3.78 12.03 22.82
CA ARG A 430 -3.12 10.91 22.13
C ARG A 430 -1.59 11.05 22.06
N ARG A 431 -0.85 9.94 22.11
CA ARG A 431 0.63 9.91 21.95
C ARG A 431 1.37 10.83 22.93
N ASN A 432 1.02 10.71 24.20
CA ASN A 432 1.75 11.31 25.31
C ASN A 432 2.34 10.19 26.19
N SER A 433 2.96 10.56 27.31
CA SER A 433 3.48 9.61 28.31
C SER A 433 2.76 9.79 29.65
N LEU A 434 1.44 10.00 29.59
CA LEU A 434 0.63 10.36 30.74
C LEU A 434 0.56 9.21 31.76
N ILE A 435 0.72 9.57 33.03
CA ILE A 435 0.68 8.62 34.16
C ILE A 435 -0.64 8.73 34.94
N SER A 436 -1.12 7.57 35.41
CA SER A 436 -2.16 7.49 36.44
C SER A 436 -1.58 7.85 37.82
N ARG A 437 -2.43 8.29 38.76
CA ARG A 437 -2.02 8.69 40.11
C ARG A 437 -1.43 7.50 40.89
N PRO A 438 -0.23 7.61 41.49
CA PRO A 438 0.34 6.56 42.33
C PRO A 438 -0.51 6.28 43.58
N PRO A 439 -0.70 5.00 44.02
CA PRO A 439 -1.52 4.67 45.19
C PRO A 439 -1.06 5.28 46.53
N LEU A 440 0.19 5.77 46.58
CA LEU A 440 0.82 6.31 47.78
C LEU A 440 0.75 7.85 47.86
N GLU A 441 0.29 8.54 46.80
CA GLU A 441 0.24 10.01 46.79
C GLU A 441 -1.08 10.57 47.33
N LYS A 442 -0.99 11.35 48.42
CA LYS A 442 -2.12 12.05 49.03
C LYS A 442 -2.56 13.27 48.21
N ASN A 443 -3.46 13.07 47.23
CA ASN A 443 -4.48 14.00 46.69
C ASN A 443 -4.14 15.48 46.36
N LEU A 444 -2.90 15.95 46.48
CA LEU A 444 -2.55 17.38 46.46
C LEU A 444 -1.97 17.86 45.12
N ALA A 445 -1.13 17.06 44.47
CA ALA A 445 -0.59 17.38 43.14
C ALA A 445 -1.65 17.13 42.05
N LEU A 446 -1.81 18.07 41.10
CA LEU A 446 -2.70 17.94 39.96
C LEU A 446 -1.93 17.58 38.68
N GLY A 447 -2.62 16.96 37.72
CA GLY A 447 -2.09 16.67 36.39
C GLY A 447 -2.05 15.19 36.03
N TYR A 448 -2.54 14.30 36.90
CA TYR A 448 -2.70 12.89 36.58
C TYR A 448 -3.87 12.68 35.63
N VAL A 449 -3.87 11.58 34.86
CA VAL A 449 -5.02 11.22 33.98
C VAL A 449 -6.31 11.14 34.81
N ASP A 450 -6.21 10.68 36.04
CA ASP A 450 -7.30 10.64 37.02
C ASP A 450 -7.97 12.01 37.24
N ASP A 451 -7.23 13.12 37.26
CA ASP A 451 -7.78 14.45 37.58
C ASP A 451 -8.75 15.01 36.52
N LEU A 452 -8.84 14.36 35.35
CA LEU A 452 -9.79 14.69 34.29
C LEU A 452 -11.26 14.63 34.73
N TYR A 453 -11.60 13.96 35.86
CA TYR A 453 -12.95 14.00 36.44
C TYR A 453 -13.45 15.44 36.70
N ARG A 454 -12.53 16.40 36.90
CA ARG A 454 -12.82 17.82 37.12
C ARG A 454 -13.48 18.47 35.89
N MET A 455 -13.23 17.95 34.70
CA MET A 455 -13.69 18.50 33.42
C MET A 455 -15.07 17.95 33.01
N SER A 456 -16.08 18.18 33.87
CA SER A 456 -17.42 17.60 33.78
C SER A 456 -18.19 17.85 32.46
N THR A 457 -17.75 18.80 31.62
CA THR A 457 -18.34 19.11 30.31
C THR A 457 -17.84 18.23 29.15
N LEU A 458 -16.87 17.34 29.39
CA LEU A 458 -16.28 16.49 28.36
C LEU A 458 -17.30 15.51 27.76
N GLN A 459 -17.23 15.39 26.43
CA GLN A 459 -18.03 14.48 25.59
C GLN A 459 -17.14 13.56 24.74
N VAL A 460 -15.92 13.95 24.42
CA VAL A 460 -14.94 13.14 23.69
C VAL A 460 -13.58 13.24 24.38
N ILE A 461 -12.98 12.09 24.68
CA ILE A 461 -11.61 11.97 25.21
C ILE A 461 -10.83 10.99 24.34
N ASP A 462 -9.67 11.41 23.84
CA ASP A 462 -8.69 10.51 23.24
C ASP A 462 -7.42 10.45 24.10
N LEU A 463 -7.16 9.27 24.67
CA LEU A 463 -5.99 8.90 25.47
C LEU A 463 -5.19 7.77 24.79
N SER A 464 -5.39 7.55 23.49
CA SER A 464 -4.73 6.45 22.77
C SER A 464 -3.21 6.64 22.65
N ALA A 465 -2.47 5.53 22.52
CA ALA A 465 -1.01 5.52 22.44
C ALA A 465 -0.33 6.24 23.62
N ASN A 466 -0.84 6.03 24.84
CA ASN A 466 -0.18 6.43 26.09
C ASN A 466 0.41 5.18 26.79
N GLN A 467 0.93 5.34 28.01
CA GLN A 467 1.54 4.26 28.79
C GLN A 467 0.62 3.78 29.95
N ILE A 468 -0.70 3.91 29.78
CA ILE A 468 -1.69 3.66 30.85
C ILE A 468 -1.84 2.15 31.08
N GLN A 469 -1.47 1.67 32.28
CA GLN A 469 -1.58 0.25 32.68
C GLN A 469 -2.90 -0.10 33.39
N ASN A 470 -3.45 0.87 34.13
CA ASN A 470 -4.69 0.73 34.87
C ASN A 470 -5.69 1.78 34.38
N PHE A 471 -6.93 1.38 34.13
CA PHE A 471 -7.98 2.33 33.77
C PHE A 471 -8.15 3.38 34.90
N PRO A 472 -8.11 4.70 34.59
CA PRO A 472 -8.29 5.76 35.58
C PRO A 472 -9.76 5.83 36.04
N ILE A 473 -10.08 5.13 37.12
CA ILE A 473 -11.45 4.96 37.66
C ILE A 473 -12.21 6.30 37.79
N PRO A 474 -11.61 7.44 38.20
CA PRO A 474 -12.32 8.71 38.28
C PRO A 474 -12.93 9.23 36.96
N LEU A 475 -12.45 8.79 35.79
CA LEU A 475 -13.09 9.13 34.50
C LEU A 475 -14.55 8.65 34.43
N THR A 476 -14.91 7.60 35.16
CA THR A 476 -16.28 7.03 35.15
C THR A 476 -17.34 7.99 35.68
N VAL A 477 -16.95 9.06 36.38
CA VAL A 477 -17.85 10.12 36.89
C VAL A 477 -18.29 11.09 35.77
N LEU A 478 -17.63 11.07 34.60
CA LEU A 478 -17.93 11.96 33.47
C LEU A 478 -19.19 11.51 32.69
N GLY A 479 -20.37 11.59 33.30
CA GLY A 479 -21.68 11.21 32.71
C GLY A 479 -22.14 12.01 31.47
N ASN A 480 -21.30 12.90 30.93
CA ASN A 480 -21.49 13.55 29.63
C ASN A 480 -20.69 12.88 28.48
N LEU A 481 -19.78 11.96 28.81
CA LEU A 481 -18.86 11.33 27.87
C LEU A 481 -19.62 10.44 26.86
N ARG A 482 -19.36 10.67 25.57
CA ARG A 482 -19.92 9.95 24.42
C ARG A 482 -18.89 9.14 23.67
N GLN A 483 -17.62 9.55 23.67
CA GLN A 483 -16.54 8.82 23.01
C GLN A 483 -15.33 8.76 23.92
N LEU A 484 -14.82 7.55 24.14
CA LEU A 484 -13.59 7.30 24.89
C LEU A 484 -12.66 6.41 24.06
N ASN A 485 -11.54 6.97 23.63
CA ASN A 485 -10.48 6.22 22.97
C ASN A 485 -9.32 5.98 23.93
N LEU A 486 -9.04 4.71 24.21
CA LEU A 486 -7.95 4.20 25.06
C LEU A 486 -7.07 3.20 24.29
N SER A 487 -7.16 3.16 22.95
CA SER A 487 -6.44 2.18 22.15
C SER A 487 -4.91 2.32 22.26
N SER A 488 -4.16 1.24 22.05
CA SER A 488 -2.69 1.24 22.17
C SER A 488 -2.23 1.72 23.55
N ASN A 489 -2.73 1.09 24.61
CA ASN A 489 -2.27 1.26 25.99
C ASN A 489 -1.93 -0.12 26.58
N TYR A 490 -1.66 -0.20 27.89
CA TYR A 490 -1.30 -1.44 28.58
C TYR A 490 -2.41 -1.92 29.53
N ILE A 491 -3.68 -1.57 29.25
CA ILE A 491 -4.80 -1.83 30.15
C ILE A 491 -5.10 -3.33 30.21
N GLN A 492 -5.00 -3.92 31.39
CA GLN A 492 -5.26 -5.35 31.63
C GLN A 492 -6.71 -5.64 32.02
N ASN A 493 -7.39 -4.70 32.69
CA ASN A 493 -8.74 -4.84 33.21
C ASN A 493 -9.52 -3.51 33.15
N LEU A 494 -10.85 -3.58 33.00
CA LEU A 494 -11.74 -2.44 33.20
C LEU A 494 -12.42 -2.51 34.58
N PRO A 495 -12.70 -1.37 35.24
CA PRO A 495 -13.47 -1.33 36.47
C PRO A 495 -14.97 -1.52 36.17
N ARG A 496 -15.71 -2.14 37.09
CA ARG A 496 -17.18 -2.22 37.04
C ARG A 496 -17.83 -0.83 36.94
N GLU A 497 -17.19 0.20 37.51
CA GLU A 497 -17.63 1.59 37.45
C GLU A 497 -17.71 2.13 36.01
N ILE A 498 -17.16 1.44 34.99
CA ILE A 498 -17.35 1.80 33.57
C ILE A 498 -18.83 1.95 33.19
N GLY A 499 -19.73 1.18 33.81
CA GLY A 499 -21.18 1.25 33.61
C GLY A 499 -21.84 2.58 34.02
N ASN A 500 -21.11 3.46 34.73
CA ASN A 500 -21.56 4.82 35.04
C ASN A 500 -21.57 5.73 33.81
N LEU A 501 -20.82 5.39 32.75
CA LEU A 501 -20.73 6.16 31.51
C LEU A 501 -21.93 5.91 30.58
N GLN A 502 -23.15 6.09 31.11
CA GLN A 502 -24.41 5.73 30.45
C GLN A 502 -24.63 6.41 29.09
N ARG A 503 -23.97 7.55 28.81
CA ARG A 503 -24.05 8.28 27.53
C ARG A 503 -22.97 7.88 26.51
N LEU A 504 -22.11 6.92 26.83
CA LEU A 504 -21.02 6.47 25.97
C LEU A 504 -21.60 5.77 24.73
N GLN A 505 -21.16 6.20 23.54
CA GLN A 505 -21.58 5.74 22.22
C GLN A 505 -20.47 4.97 21.49
N LEU A 506 -19.22 5.38 21.71
CA LEU A 506 -18.02 4.74 21.18
C LEU A 506 -17.01 4.49 22.31
N LEU A 507 -16.58 3.24 22.43
CA LEU A 507 -15.48 2.82 23.31
C LEU A 507 -14.45 2.06 22.48
N ASN A 508 -13.25 2.63 22.35
CA ASN A 508 -12.14 1.98 21.67
C ASN A 508 -11.08 1.55 22.68
N LEU A 509 -10.91 0.23 22.82
CA LEU A 509 -9.96 -0.44 23.70
C LEU A 509 -8.99 -1.33 22.89
N SER A 510 -8.94 -1.16 21.56
CA SER A 510 -8.08 -1.97 20.70
C SER A 510 -6.60 -1.84 21.07
N ASN A 511 -5.81 -2.89 20.84
CA ASN A 511 -4.38 -2.93 21.17
C ASN A 511 -4.11 -2.63 22.67
N ASN A 512 -4.71 -3.44 23.55
CA ASN A 512 -4.48 -3.45 25.01
C ASN A 512 -4.21 -4.90 25.46
N MET A 513 -4.26 -5.16 26.77
CA MET A 513 -3.93 -6.47 27.38
C MET A 513 -5.17 -7.10 28.04
N LEU A 514 -6.38 -6.80 27.54
CA LEU A 514 -7.64 -7.27 28.14
C LEU A 514 -7.88 -8.76 27.87
N THR A 515 -8.27 -9.49 28.91
CA THR A 515 -8.73 -10.89 28.83
C THR A 515 -10.22 -11.05 29.16
N THR A 516 -10.82 -10.10 29.87
CA THR A 516 -12.22 -10.12 30.31
C THR A 516 -12.83 -8.70 30.29
N LEU A 517 -14.15 -8.61 30.44
CA LEU A 517 -14.90 -7.35 30.59
C LEU A 517 -15.89 -7.47 31.77
N PRO A 518 -16.12 -6.39 32.54
CA PRO A 518 -17.10 -6.37 33.63
C PRO A 518 -18.54 -6.45 33.10
N ASN A 519 -19.41 -7.14 33.83
CA ASN A 519 -20.83 -7.28 33.47
C ASN A 519 -21.56 -5.93 33.44
N GLU A 520 -21.11 -4.99 34.27
CA GLU A 520 -21.64 -3.63 34.39
C GLU A 520 -21.47 -2.78 33.12
N LEU A 521 -20.67 -3.22 32.13
CA LEU A 521 -20.58 -2.58 30.81
C LEU A 521 -21.94 -2.55 30.08
N VAL A 522 -22.86 -3.47 30.39
CA VAL A 522 -24.24 -3.50 29.87
C VAL A 522 -25.01 -2.21 30.21
N ASN A 523 -24.64 -1.51 31.29
CA ASN A 523 -25.27 -0.24 31.70
C ASN A 523 -24.94 0.93 30.74
N CYS A 524 -23.95 0.79 29.86
CA CYS A 524 -23.65 1.73 28.77
C CYS A 524 -24.70 1.62 27.64
N THR A 525 -25.95 1.94 27.97
CA THR A 525 -27.16 1.74 27.15
C THR A 525 -27.23 2.55 25.85
N TYR A 526 -26.21 3.36 25.54
CA TYR A 526 -26.04 4.10 24.28
C TYR A 526 -24.82 3.65 23.45
N LEU A 527 -24.07 2.63 23.91
CA LEU A 527 -22.86 2.12 23.24
C LEU A 527 -23.22 1.32 21.99
N SER A 528 -23.04 1.93 20.82
CA SER A 528 -23.25 1.29 19.51
C SER A 528 -21.96 0.71 18.91
N ASN A 529 -20.80 1.25 19.30
CA ASN A 529 -19.50 0.93 18.70
C ASN A 529 -18.49 0.54 19.79
N LEU A 530 -18.11 -0.74 19.83
CA LEU A 530 -17.12 -1.27 20.77
C LEU A 530 -15.97 -1.96 20.02
N ASP A 531 -14.74 -1.48 20.20
CA ASP A 531 -13.55 -2.06 19.59
C ASP A 531 -12.65 -2.72 20.64
N LEU A 532 -12.49 -4.04 20.53
CA LEU A 532 -11.72 -4.91 21.42
C LEU A 532 -10.60 -5.62 20.65
N SER A 533 -10.31 -5.20 19.41
CA SER A 533 -9.31 -5.82 18.56
C SER A 533 -7.92 -5.81 19.19
N PHE A 534 -7.06 -6.79 18.90
CA PHE A 534 -5.66 -6.83 19.33
C PHE A 534 -5.48 -6.85 20.86
N ASN A 535 -6.33 -7.62 21.56
CA ASN A 535 -6.28 -7.89 23.00
C ASN A 535 -5.90 -9.37 23.25
N GLN A 536 -6.37 -9.99 24.34
CA GLN A 536 -6.04 -11.36 24.75
C GLN A 536 -7.29 -12.21 25.07
N PHE A 537 -8.45 -11.90 24.46
CA PHE A 537 -9.69 -12.64 24.68
C PHE A 537 -9.62 -14.07 24.09
N SER A 538 -9.90 -15.10 24.89
CA SER A 538 -10.08 -16.49 24.42
C SER A 538 -11.49 -16.79 23.92
N ASP A 539 -12.46 -16.00 24.37
CA ASP A 539 -13.89 -16.16 24.16
C ASP A 539 -14.55 -14.78 24.03
N VAL A 540 -15.73 -14.72 23.42
CA VAL A 540 -16.55 -13.50 23.39
C VAL A 540 -17.07 -13.22 24.81
N PRO A 541 -16.78 -12.04 25.43
CA PRO A 541 -17.15 -11.79 26.82
C PRO A 541 -18.66 -11.81 27.08
N ASN A 542 -19.06 -12.46 28.18
CA ASN A 542 -20.48 -12.71 28.54
C ASN A 542 -21.38 -11.45 28.57
N CYS A 543 -20.83 -10.29 28.92
CA CYS A 543 -21.56 -9.02 28.90
C CYS A 543 -22.07 -8.61 27.51
N LEU A 544 -21.38 -9.00 26.42
CA LEU A 544 -21.73 -8.59 25.06
C LEU A 544 -23.03 -9.23 24.55
N TYR A 545 -23.39 -10.41 25.05
CA TYR A 545 -24.67 -11.07 24.76
C TYR A 545 -25.88 -10.42 25.48
N GLN A 546 -25.63 -9.43 26.36
CA GLN A 546 -26.66 -8.75 27.15
C GLN A 546 -26.84 -7.26 26.78
N MET A 547 -25.99 -6.72 25.90
CA MET A 547 -26.17 -5.37 25.35
C MET A 547 -27.28 -5.39 24.29
N ASN A 548 -28.01 -4.29 24.08
CA ASN A 548 -29.21 -4.31 23.21
C ASN A 548 -29.09 -3.52 21.89
N ILE A 549 -27.96 -2.82 21.66
CA ILE A 549 -27.85 -1.77 20.62
C ILE A 549 -26.44 -1.65 19.99
N LEU A 550 -25.58 -2.66 20.12
CA LEU A 550 -24.30 -2.67 19.42
C LEU A 550 -24.55 -2.81 17.91
N ASP A 551 -24.34 -1.75 17.13
CA ASP A 551 -24.40 -1.80 15.66
C ASP A 551 -23.18 -2.56 15.09
N MET A 552 -22.05 -2.60 15.82
CA MET A 552 -20.85 -3.38 15.50
C MET A 552 -19.95 -3.59 16.72
N PHE A 553 -19.37 -4.79 16.86
CA PHE A 553 -18.18 -5.02 17.70
C PHE A 553 -17.05 -5.69 16.92
N ARG A 554 -15.80 -5.39 17.29
CA ARG A 554 -14.60 -6.01 16.69
C ARG A 554 -13.77 -6.76 17.72
N LEU A 555 -13.36 -7.98 17.36
CA LEU A 555 -12.47 -8.86 18.13
C LEU A 555 -11.29 -9.36 17.27
N ALA A 556 -10.95 -8.68 16.17
CA ALA A 556 -9.82 -9.03 15.32
C ALA A 556 -8.51 -9.13 16.13
N GLY A 557 -7.63 -10.09 15.86
CA GLY A 557 -6.32 -10.18 16.53
C GLY A 557 -6.38 -10.61 18.00
N ASN A 558 -7.34 -11.46 18.37
CA ASN A 558 -7.46 -12.08 19.70
C ASN A 558 -7.19 -13.60 19.63
N ASN A 559 -7.46 -14.33 20.72
CA ASN A 559 -7.21 -15.76 20.84
C ASN A 559 -8.51 -16.58 20.78
N ILE A 560 -9.52 -16.15 20.01
CA ILE A 560 -10.84 -16.78 20.00
C ILE A 560 -10.82 -18.06 19.15
N GLU A 561 -11.21 -19.18 19.74
CA GLU A 561 -11.34 -20.47 19.02
C GLU A 561 -12.76 -20.69 18.47
N LYS A 562 -13.79 -20.28 19.23
CA LYS A 562 -15.22 -20.50 18.94
C LYS A 562 -16.08 -19.36 19.50
N ILE A 563 -17.34 -19.27 19.06
CA ILE A 563 -18.37 -18.44 19.69
C ILE A 563 -19.39 -19.34 20.39
N GLY A 564 -19.69 -19.05 21.66
CA GLY A 564 -20.59 -19.85 22.49
C GLY A 564 -22.08 -19.60 22.20
N ARG A 565 -22.92 -20.61 22.44
CA ARG A 565 -24.40 -20.55 22.29
C ARG A 565 -25.12 -19.71 23.38
N VAL A 566 -24.44 -18.82 24.10
CA VAL A 566 -24.97 -18.18 25.33
C VAL A 566 -25.81 -16.94 25.00
N GLY A 567 -26.94 -17.16 24.32
CA GLY A 567 -27.88 -16.12 23.89
C GLY A 567 -27.64 -15.61 22.46
N SER A 568 -28.60 -14.83 21.94
CA SER A 568 -28.39 -14.11 20.68
C SER A 568 -27.34 -13.03 20.90
N LEU A 569 -26.33 -12.95 20.02
CA LEU A 569 -25.57 -11.70 19.93
C LEU A 569 -26.50 -10.57 19.47
N PRO A 570 -26.33 -9.35 19.99
CA PRO A 570 -27.16 -8.20 19.62
C PRO A 570 -26.66 -7.46 18.37
N SER A 571 -25.41 -7.73 17.96
CA SER A 571 -24.78 -7.05 16.83
C SER A 571 -25.03 -7.80 15.53
N GLU A 572 -25.53 -7.08 14.53
CA GLU A 572 -25.58 -7.56 13.15
C GLU A 572 -24.17 -7.78 12.54
N LYS A 573 -23.13 -7.17 13.11
CA LYS A 573 -21.79 -7.09 12.51
C LYS A 573 -20.69 -7.58 13.45
N ILE A 574 -19.88 -8.52 12.96
CA ILE A 574 -18.79 -9.13 13.74
C ILE A 574 -17.51 -9.19 12.90
N ASP A 575 -16.41 -8.75 13.50
CA ASP A 575 -15.05 -8.90 12.97
C ASP A 575 -14.23 -9.84 13.87
N LEU A 576 -13.84 -10.99 13.32
CA LEU A 576 -13.11 -12.08 13.98
C LEU A 576 -11.75 -12.38 13.30
N ARG A 577 -11.21 -11.45 12.50
CA ARG A 577 -9.95 -11.68 11.78
C ARG A 577 -8.79 -12.05 12.68
N ARG A 578 -7.77 -12.75 12.18
CA ARG A 578 -6.51 -13.01 12.92
C ARG A 578 -6.75 -13.59 14.34
N ASN A 579 -7.68 -14.54 14.45
CA ASN A 579 -7.94 -15.32 15.66
C ASN A 579 -7.45 -16.78 15.46
N ILE A 580 -7.74 -17.67 16.40
CA ILE A 580 -7.40 -19.10 16.33
C ILE A 580 -8.64 -19.96 16.05
N LEU A 581 -9.53 -19.47 15.18
CA LEU A 581 -10.82 -20.11 14.90
C LEU A 581 -10.67 -21.56 14.45
N SER A 582 -11.52 -22.44 14.99
CA SER A 582 -11.45 -23.88 14.75
C SER A 582 -11.59 -24.26 13.27
N THR A 583 -10.86 -25.30 12.84
CA THR A 583 -10.71 -25.73 11.43
C THR A 583 -12.01 -25.89 10.64
N SER A 584 -13.11 -26.31 11.31
CA SER A 584 -14.46 -26.30 10.76
C SER A 584 -15.30 -25.24 11.45
N PHE A 585 -15.38 -24.06 10.83
CA PHE A 585 -16.07 -22.91 11.39
C PHE A 585 -17.58 -22.98 11.15
N ARG A 586 -18.34 -22.77 12.23
CA ARG A 586 -19.80 -22.67 12.27
C ARG A 586 -20.19 -21.58 13.27
N LEU A 587 -21.33 -20.94 13.05
CA LEU A 587 -21.84 -19.88 13.93
C LEU A 587 -23.35 -20.06 14.15
N ASP A 588 -23.75 -20.39 15.38
CA ASP A 588 -25.14 -20.66 15.74
C ASP A 588 -25.88 -19.40 16.22
N VAL A 589 -25.85 -18.31 15.42
CA VAL A 589 -26.46 -17.02 15.76
C VAL A 589 -27.14 -16.42 14.54
N GLU A 590 -28.48 -16.35 14.53
CA GLU A 590 -29.24 -16.06 13.30
C GLU A 590 -29.11 -14.61 12.78
N ASN A 591 -29.01 -13.63 13.67
CA ASN A 591 -29.17 -12.20 13.37
C ASN A 591 -27.96 -11.52 12.67
N ILE A 592 -26.95 -12.26 12.24
CA ILE A 592 -25.71 -11.70 11.68
C ILE A 592 -25.92 -11.31 10.21
N THR A 593 -25.66 -10.03 9.89
CA THR A 593 -25.71 -9.51 8.51
C THR A 593 -24.34 -9.23 7.91
N HIS A 594 -23.29 -9.03 8.71
CA HIS A 594 -21.91 -8.88 8.24
C HIS A 594 -20.96 -9.73 9.10
N LEU A 595 -20.13 -10.55 8.44
CA LEU A 595 -19.13 -11.40 9.10
C LEU A 595 -17.77 -11.26 8.40
N ASP A 596 -16.73 -11.00 9.18
CA ASP A 596 -15.33 -11.02 8.72
C ASP A 596 -14.52 -12.05 9.51
N ILE A 597 -13.96 -13.03 8.81
CA ILE A 597 -13.16 -14.13 9.38
C ILE A 597 -11.78 -14.26 8.71
N ARG A 598 -11.32 -13.26 7.94
CA ARG A 598 -10.03 -13.30 7.21
C ARG A 598 -8.82 -13.57 8.11
N ASP A 599 -7.74 -14.05 7.51
CA ASP A 599 -6.44 -14.23 8.18
C ASP A 599 -6.48 -15.17 9.41
N ASN A 600 -7.45 -16.10 9.47
CA ASN A 600 -7.52 -17.19 10.45
C ASN A 600 -6.90 -18.46 9.85
N SER A 601 -5.57 -18.61 9.94
CA SER A 601 -4.80 -19.60 9.18
C SER A 601 -5.20 -21.08 9.38
N LEU A 602 -5.90 -21.41 10.47
CA LEU A 602 -6.40 -22.75 10.77
C LEU A 602 -7.71 -23.13 10.04
N VAL A 603 -8.50 -22.15 9.56
CA VAL A 603 -9.85 -22.42 9.03
C VAL A 603 -9.79 -22.98 7.61
N SER A 604 -10.35 -24.17 7.43
CA SER A 604 -10.37 -24.89 6.14
C SER A 604 -11.78 -25.28 5.66
N THR A 605 -12.80 -25.25 6.52
CA THR A 605 -14.20 -25.43 6.11
C THR A 605 -15.11 -24.44 6.83
N VAL A 606 -16.08 -23.87 6.09
CA VAL A 606 -17.04 -22.89 6.62
C VAL A 606 -18.46 -23.35 6.27
N HIS A 607 -19.32 -23.52 7.29
CA HIS A 607 -20.72 -23.90 7.12
C HIS A 607 -21.64 -22.94 7.87
N LEU A 608 -22.31 -22.06 7.12
CA LEU A 608 -23.14 -20.94 7.61
C LEU A 608 -24.52 -20.90 6.90
N THR A 609 -25.05 -22.06 6.52
CA THR A 609 -26.36 -22.20 5.86
C THR A 609 -27.56 -21.85 6.75
N ASN A 610 -27.34 -21.70 8.05
CA ASN A 610 -28.29 -21.17 9.02
C ASN A 610 -28.34 -19.63 9.06
N LEU A 611 -27.32 -18.92 8.54
CA LEU A 611 -27.23 -17.46 8.62
C LEU A 611 -28.06 -16.78 7.52
N ARG A 612 -29.40 -16.90 7.61
CA ARG A 612 -30.34 -16.43 6.59
C ARG A 612 -30.32 -14.91 6.37
N PHE A 613 -29.88 -14.15 7.36
CA PHE A 613 -29.78 -12.69 7.31
C PHE A 613 -28.40 -12.17 6.87
N LEU A 614 -27.44 -13.06 6.57
CA LEU A 614 -26.09 -12.70 6.15
C LEU A 614 -26.10 -11.98 4.79
N LYS A 615 -25.57 -10.76 4.75
CA LYS A 615 -25.50 -9.89 3.56
C LYS A 615 -24.09 -9.79 3.01
N ILE A 616 -23.09 -9.74 3.88
CA ILE A 616 -21.67 -9.61 3.51
C ILE A 616 -20.85 -10.64 4.29
N ILE A 617 -20.02 -11.41 3.58
CA ILE A 617 -18.99 -12.26 4.19
C ILE A 617 -17.60 -11.95 3.59
N HIS A 618 -16.65 -11.75 4.49
CA HIS A 618 -15.22 -11.72 4.20
C HIS A 618 -14.55 -13.00 4.74
N CYS A 619 -14.08 -13.84 3.83
CA CYS A 619 -13.36 -15.08 4.11
C CYS A 619 -12.14 -15.27 3.18
N GLU A 620 -11.59 -14.15 2.69
CA GLU A 620 -10.32 -14.11 1.95
C GLU A 620 -9.13 -14.57 2.81
N ARG A 621 -8.08 -15.08 2.16
CA ARG A 621 -6.78 -15.42 2.77
C ARG A 621 -6.90 -16.44 3.92
N LEU A 622 -7.65 -17.50 3.67
CA LEU A 622 -7.78 -18.67 4.54
C LEU A 622 -7.24 -19.90 3.80
N GLN A 623 -7.46 -21.10 4.33
CA GLN A 623 -7.12 -22.36 3.66
C GLN A 623 -8.40 -23.12 3.28
N LEU A 624 -9.46 -22.40 2.87
CA LEU A 624 -10.77 -23.01 2.63
C LEU A 624 -10.74 -23.99 1.46
N THR A 625 -11.13 -25.23 1.73
CA THR A 625 -11.45 -26.25 0.72
C THR A 625 -12.96 -26.44 0.55
N SER A 626 -13.78 -25.94 1.50
CA SER A 626 -15.24 -25.93 1.39
C SER A 626 -15.90 -24.70 2.03
N LEU A 627 -16.92 -24.16 1.35
CA LEU A 627 -17.69 -22.98 1.74
C LEU A 627 -19.18 -23.21 1.43
N HIS A 628 -20.00 -23.26 2.49
CA HIS A 628 -21.46 -23.44 2.41
C HIS A 628 -22.19 -22.26 3.08
N LEU A 629 -23.04 -21.55 2.33
CA LEU A 629 -23.75 -20.34 2.78
C LEU A 629 -25.26 -20.41 2.49
N SER A 630 -26.08 -19.67 3.24
CA SER A 630 -27.45 -19.36 2.78
C SER A 630 -27.42 -18.26 1.72
N GLY A 631 -28.23 -18.41 0.67
CA GLY A 631 -28.44 -17.35 -0.33
C GLY A 631 -29.51 -16.31 0.04
N ASP A 632 -30.28 -16.52 1.11
CA ASP A 632 -31.51 -15.77 1.42
C ASP A 632 -31.30 -14.23 1.40
N SER A 633 -30.22 -13.72 2.01
CA SER A 633 -29.93 -12.27 2.11
C SER A 633 -28.60 -11.82 1.49
N LEU A 634 -27.82 -12.72 0.87
CA LEU A 634 -26.45 -12.42 0.44
C LEU A 634 -26.40 -11.31 -0.62
N THR A 635 -25.48 -10.37 -0.45
CA THR A 635 -25.19 -9.27 -1.38
C THR A 635 -23.73 -9.27 -1.84
N HIS A 636 -22.78 -9.62 -0.95
CA HIS A 636 -21.35 -9.61 -1.23
C HIS A 636 -20.69 -10.86 -0.64
N VAL A 637 -19.95 -11.60 -1.46
CA VAL A 637 -19.14 -12.75 -1.03
C VAL A 637 -17.71 -12.54 -1.50
N TYR A 638 -16.79 -12.43 -0.54
CA TYR A 638 -15.35 -12.33 -0.78
C TYR A 638 -14.65 -13.57 -0.21
N ALA A 639 -14.10 -14.41 -1.09
CA ALA A 639 -13.41 -15.66 -0.74
C ALA A 639 -12.06 -15.81 -1.48
N ASP A 640 -11.46 -14.68 -1.87
CA ASP A 640 -10.20 -14.65 -2.64
C ASP A 640 -9.00 -15.19 -1.83
N ASN A 641 -8.05 -15.87 -2.50
CA ASN A 641 -6.88 -16.51 -1.87
C ASN A 641 -7.29 -17.63 -0.91
N ASN A 642 -7.74 -18.75 -1.50
CA ASN A 642 -8.21 -19.96 -0.82
C ASN A 642 -7.89 -21.20 -1.68
N LEU A 643 -8.36 -22.37 -1.27
CA LEU A 643 -8.16 -23.66 -1.95
C LEU A 643 -9.49 -24.22 -2.51
N LEU A 644 -10.47 -23.36 -2.80
CA LEU A 644 -11.81 -23.78 -3.24
C LEU A 644 -11.78 -24.27 -4.69
N GLU A 645 -12.34 -25.47 -4.91
CA GLU A 645 -12.67 -25.98 -6.24
C GLU A 645 -14.17 -25.82 -6.57
N SER A 646 -15.01 -25.57 -5.56
CA SER A 646 -16.45 -25.32 -5.69
C SER A 646 -16.98 -24.46 -4.53
N ILE A 647 -18.20 -23.94 -4.65
CA ILE A 647 -18.90 -23.17 -3.61
C ILE A 647 -20.38 -23.56 -3.58
N VAL A 648 -20.97 -23.68 -2.39
CA VAL A 648 -22.39 -24.03 -2.20
C VAL A 648 -23.14 -22.86 -1.58
N ILE A 649 -24.04 -22.26 -2.35
CA ILE A 649 -24.98 -21.26 -1.86
C ILE A 649 -26.40 -21.75 -2.19
N MET A 650 -27.25 -21.91 -1.18
CA MET A 650 -28.67 -22.29 -1.36
C MET A 650 -29.56 -21.54 -0.35
N PRO A 651 -30.74 -21.03 -0.73
CA PRO A 651 -31.31 -21.01 -2.09
C PRO A 651 -30.52 -20.10 -3.06
N LEU A 652 -31.00 -19.93 -4.29
CA LEU A 652 -30.42 -19.03 -5.29
C LEU A 652 -30.27 -17.61 -4.69
N PRO A 653 -29.07 -17.00 -4.66
CA PRO A 653 -28.86 -15.74 -3.96
C PRO A 653 -29.30 -14.54 -4.81
N LEU A 654 -30.61 -14.27 -4.80
CA LEU A 654 -31.26 -13.25 -5.64
C LEU A 654 -30.72 -11.83 -5.42
N ASN A 655 -30.23 -11.54 -4.21
CA ASN A 655 -29.73 -10.23 -3.81
C ASN A 655 -28.22 -10.03 -4.09
N LEU A 656 -27.52 -11.03 -4.62
CA LEU A 656 -26.06 -11.01 -4.80
C LEU A 656 -25.65 -9.96 -5.83
N GLN A 657 -24.78 -9.03 -5.44
CA GLN A 657 -24.27 -7.91 -6.24
C GLN A 657 -22.81 -8.11 -6.66
N THR A 658 -22.03 -8.76 -5.79
CA THR A 658 -20.58 -8.96 -5.92
C THR A 658 -20.20 -10.38 -5.52
N LEU A 659 -19.47 -11.10 -6.39
CA LEU A 659 -18.92 -12.42 -6.13
C LEU A 659 -17.43 -12.45 -6.47
N SER A 660 -16.58 -12.69 -5.48
CA SER A 660 -15.13 -12.64 -5.59
C SER A 660 -14.50 -13.95 -5.10
N LEU A 661 -13.93 -14.70 -6.04
CA LEU A 661 -13.42 -16.08 -5.91
C LEU A 661 -12.00 -16.22 -6.49
N SER A 662 -11.22 -15.13 -6.56
CA SER A 662 -9.90 -15.13 -7.20
C SER A 662 -8.87 -15.94 -6.41
N PHE A 663 -7.73 -16.31 -7.02
CA PHE A 663 -6.64 -17.03 -6.34
C PHE A 663 -7.17 -18.30 -5.63
N ASN A 664 -7.86 -19.15 -6.38
CA ASN A 664 -8.48 -20.38 -5.92
C ASN A 664 -8.17 -21.53 -6.92
N HIS A 665 -8.92 -22.63 -6.89
CA HIS A 665 -8.68 -23.83 -7.70
C HIS A 665 -9.87 -24.23 -8.59
N PHE A 666 -10.84 -23.34 -8.80
CA PHE A 666 -12.01 -23.59 -9.65
C PHE A 666 -11.58 -23.96 -11.09
N LYS A 667 -12.15 -25.06 -11.61
CA LYS A 667 -12.07 -25.51 -13.02
C LYS A 667 -13.26 -25.04 -13.87
N THR A 668 -14.42 -24.93 -13.24
CA THR A 668 -15.67 -24.44 -13.82
C THR A 668 -16.38 -23.57 -12.77
N LEU A 669 -17.35 -22.76 -13.20
CA LEU A 669 -18.14 -21.91 -12.31
C LEU A 669 -19.59 -22.44 -12.19
N PRO A 670 -20.27 -22.25 -11.04
CA PRO A 670 -21.67 -22.63 -10.90
C PRO A 670 -22.59 -21.89 -11.90
N ASN A 671 -23.39 -22.64 -12.66
CA ASN A 671 -24.32 -22.09 -13.65
C ASN A 671 -25.30 -21.06 -13.09
N TRP A 672 -25.66 -21.15 -11.80
CA TRP A 672 -26.59 -20.23 -11.13
C TRP A 672 -26.11 -18.77 -11.13
N ILE A 673 -24.82 -18.51 -11.36
CA ILE A 673 -24.25 -17.16 -11.50
C ILE A 673 -24.93 -16.39 -12.65
N CYS A 674 -25.37 -17.08 -13.71
CA CYS A 674 -26.10 -16.47 -14.83
C CYS A 674 -27.53 -16.03 -14.45
N ASP A 675 -28.09 -16.62 -13.39
CA ASP A 675 -29.48 -16.47 -12.96
C ASP A 675 -29.65 -15.52 -11.75
N CYS A 676 -28.55 -14.93 -11.26
CA CYS A 676 -28.56 -13.92 -10.21
C CYS A 676 -28.95 -12.53 -10.77
N PRO A 677 -30.14 -11.98 -10.48
CA PRO A 677 -30.67 -10.80 -11.16
C PRO A 677 -30.02 -9.48 -10.73
N MET A 678 -29.25 -9.48 -9.64
CA MET A 678 -28.57 -8.30 -9.09
C MET A 678 -27.04 -8.32 -9.29
N LEU A 679 -26.47 -9.41 -9.84
CA LEU A 679 -25.02 -9.62 -9.82
C LEU A 679 -24.35 -8.72 -10.85
N THR A 680 -23.58 -7.72 -10.40
CA THR A 680 -22.93 -6.73 -11.27
C THR A 680 -21.43 -6.98 -11.44
N PHE A 681 -20.78 -7.56 -10.44
CA PHE A 681 -19.32 -7.74 -10.39
C PHE A 681 -18.96 -9.20 -10.11
N LEU A 682 -18.31 -9.84 -11.07
CA LEU A 682 -17.81 -11.21 -10.96
C LEU A 682 -16.28 -11.21 -11.10
N ARG A 683 -15.60 -11.72 -10.08
CA ARG A 683 -14.15 -11.79 -10.02
C ARG A 683 -13.69 -13.23 -9.75
N VAL A 684 -12.99 -13.81 -10.72
CA VAL A 684 -12.59 -15.23 -10.76
C VAL A 684 -11.18 -15.41 -11.34
N ASN A 685 -10.37 -14.36 -11.32
CA ASN A 685 -8.99 -14.40 -11.84
C ASN A 685 -8.08 -15.31 -11.01
N ASP A 686 -6.95 -15.73 -11.59
CA ASP A 686 -5.96 -16.60 -10.92
C ASP A 686 -6.59 -17.90 -10.40
N ASN A 687 -7.26 -18.62 -11.29
CA ASN A 687 -7.91 -19.91 -11.05
C ASN A 687 -7.41 -20.94 -12.08
N ARG A 688 -8.15 -22.04 -12.28
CA ARG A 688 -7.87 -23.07 -13.29
C ARG A 688 -9.03 -23.21 -14.28
N LEU A 689 -9.79 -22.13 -14.52
CA LEU A 689 -11.02 -22.19 -15.31
C LEU A 689 -10.74 -22.62 -16.76
N GLU A 690 -11.34 -23.73 -17.17
CA GLU A 690 -11.26 -24.30 -18.52
C GLU A 690 -12.35 -23.72 -19.44
N GLU A 691 -13.54 -23.44 -18.90
CA GLU A 691 -14.65 -22.76 -19.58
C GLU A 691 -15.36 -21.73 -18.67
N LEU A 692 -16.11 -20.82 -19.28
CA LEU A 692 -17.09 -19.96 -18.59
C LEU A 692 -18.51 -20.51 -18.80
N PRO A 693 -19.45 -20.31 -17.86
CA PRO A 693 -20.85 -20.75 -18.02
C PRO A 693 -21.47 -20.19 -19.30
N ARG A 694 -22.13 -21.02 -20.10
CA ARG A 694 -22.57 -20.65 -21.46
C ARG A 694 -23.39 -19.35 -21.51
N ARG A 695 -24.40 -19.24 -20.65
CA ARG A 695 -25.28 -18.05 -20.54
C ARG A 695 -24.67 -16.84 -19.82
N ILE A 696 -23.35 -16.80 -19.54
CA ILE A 696 -22.75 -15.71 -18.75
C ILE A 696 -22.90 -14.34 -19.43
N PHE A 697 -22.86 -14.29 -20.77
CA PHE A 697 -23.10 -13.07 -21.54
C PHE A 697 -24.59 -12.76 -21.78
N CYS A 698 -25.50 -13.64 -21.38
CA CYS A 698 -26.95 -13.37 -21.34
C CYS A 698 -27.40 -12.69 -20.03
N SER A 699 -26.48 -12.41 -19.10
CA SER A 699 -26.83 -11.78 -17.82
C SER A 699 -27.29 -10.33 -18.01
N GLN A 700 -28.49 -10.05 -17.49
CA GLN A 700 -29.10 -8.71 -17.49
C GLN A 700 -28.52 -7.77 -16.42
N SER A 701 -27.58 -8.25 -15.59
CA SER A 701 -27.02 -7.49 -14.46
C SER A 701 -25.50 -7.35 -14.49
N LEU A 702 -24.77 -8.34 -15.03
CA LEU A 702 -23.30 -8.34 -15.02
C LEU A 702 -22.74 -7.17 -15.83
N ARG A 703 -21.88 -6.38 -15.18
CA ARG A 703 -21.18 -5.23 -15.78
C ARG A 703 -19.67 -5.43 -15.86
N CYS A 704 -19.11 -6.17 -14.92
CA CYS A 704 -17.67 -6.44 -14.85
C CYS A 704 -17.40 -7.93 -14.65
N ILE A 705 -16.63 -8.53 -15.56
CA ILE A 705 -16.12 -9.90 -15.43
C ILE A 705 -14.59 -9.86 -15.50
N PHE A 706 -13.93 -10.25 -14.41
CA PHE A 706 -12.47 -10.42 -14.34
C PHE A 706 -12.15 -11.92 -14.24
N ALA A 707 -11.71 -12.52 -15.34
CA ALA A 707 -11.36 -13.95 -15.46
C ALA A 707 -9.95 -14.17 -16.04
N PHE A 708 -9.06 -13.19 -15.87
CA PHE A 708 -7.66 -13.26 -16.29
C PHE A 708 -6.85 -14.31 -15.50
N ASN A 709 -5.72 -14.75 -16.04
CA ASN A 709 -4.84 -15.80 -15.49
C ASN A 709 -5.63 -17.09 -15.17
N ASN A 710 -6.18 -17.69 -16.22
CA ASN A 710 -6.97 -18.93 -16.20
C ASN A 710 -6.56 -19.83 -17.40
N GLN A 711 -7.36 -20.84 -17.73
CA GLN A 711 -7.07 -21.83 -18.77
C GLN A 711 -8.11 -21.79 -19.92
N LEU A 712 -8.86 -20.69 -20.06
CA LEU A 712 -9.94 -20.55 -21.04
C LEU A 712 -9.39 -20.63 -22.47
N THR A 713 -9.91 -21.55 -23.29
CA THR A 713 -9.51 -21.75 -24.70
C THR A 713 -10.45 -21.08 -25.70
N GLN A 714 -11.72 -20.87 -25.32
CA GLN A 714 -12.76 -20.20 -26.10
C GLN A 714 -13.68 -19.41 -25.16
N LEU A 715 -14.57 -18.60 -25.73
CA LEU A 715 -15.62 -17.88 -25.02
C LEU A 715 -17.01 -18.35 -25.51
N PRO A 716 -18.04 -18.40 -24.64
CA PRO A 716 -19.39 -18.72 -25.06
C PRO A 716 -19.92 -17.83 -26.20
N ASP A 717 -20.70 -18.43 -27.09
CA ASP A 717 -21.37 -17.79 -28.23
C ASP A 717 -22.86 -17.46 -28.00
N ASP A 718 -23.42 -17.88 -26.85
CA ASP A 718 -24.71 -17.43 -26.32
C ASP A 718 -24.62 -15.95 -25.85
N PHE A 719 -25.08 -15.02 -26.69
CA PHE A 719 -25.21 -13.58 -26.35
C PHE A 719 -26.67 -13.12 -26.38
N ASP A 720 -27.02 -12.14 -25.55
CA ASP A 720 -28.36 -11.52 -25.50
C ASP A 720 -28.23 -9.98 -25.64
N GLU A 721 -29.11 -9.34 -26.43
CA GLU A 721 -29.05 -7.90 -26.71
C GLU A 721 -29.24 -7.03 -25.45
N VAL A 722 -29.86 -7.59 -24.40
CA VAL A 722 -30.03 -6.92 -23.10
C VAL A 722 -28.79 -7.01 -22.20
N ALA A 723 -27.68 -7.59 -22.65
CA ALA A 723 -26.43 -7.70 -21.88
C ALA A 723 -25.91 -6.35 -21.36
N GLN A 724 -25.58 -6.29 -20.06
CA GLN A 724 -25.13 -5.07 -19.39
C GLN A 724 -23.60 -4.94 -19.24
N LEU A 725 -22.84 -5.85 -19.88
CA LEU A 725 -21.40 -5.97 -19.70
C LEU A 725 -20.65 -4.72 -20.21
N GLU A 726 -19.97 -4.02 -19.30
CA GLU A 726 -19.15 -2.83 -19.59
C GLU A 726 -17.65 -3.15 -19.65
N THR A 727 -17.20 -4.15 -18.89
CA THR A 727 -15.77 -4.47 -18.71
C THR A 727 -15.55 -5.99 -18.72
N LEU A 728 -14.68 -6.46 -19.61
CA LEU A 728 -14.29 -7.87 -19.72
C LEU A 728 -12.76 -8.03 -19.76
N ILE A 729 -12.18 -8.61 -18.71
CA ILE A 729 -10.73 -8.76 -18.53
C ILE A 729 -10.37 -10.25 -18.53
N LEU A 730 -9.67 -10.68 -19.58
CA LEU A 730 -9.39 -12.07 -19.95
C LEU A 730 -7.90 -12.32 -20.27
N TYR A 731 -7.01 -11.42 -19.88
CA TYR A 731 -5.58 -11.56 -20.18
C TYR A 731 -4.98 -12.83 -19.53
N LYS A 732 -3.90 -13.39 -20.10
CA LYS A 732 -3.34 -14.70 -19.68
C LYS A 732 -4.41 -15.80 -19.63
N ASN A 733 -4.94 -16.11 -20.80
CA ASN A 733 -5.71 -17.32 -21.04
C ASN A 733 -5.13 -18.03 -22.27
N GLN A 734 -5.84 -18.99 -22.83
CA GLN A 734 -5.42 -19.77 -23.99
C GLN A 734 -6.35 -19.52 -25.20
N ILE A 735 -7.00 -18.35 -25.24
CA ILE A 735 -8.06 -18.04 -26.21
C ILE A 735 -7.45 -17.90 -27.61
N SER A 736 -7.83 -18.79 -28.53
CA SER A 736 -7.37 -18.80 -29.93
C SER A 736 -8.27 -18.02 -30.89
N GLU A 737 -9.57 -17.96 -30.61
CA GLU A 737 -10.57 -17.25 -31.41
C GLU A 737 -11.64 -16.55 -30.55
N LEU A 738 -12.31 -15.55 -31.12
CA LEU A 738 -13.49 -14.90 -30.52
C LEU A 738 -14.75 -15.26 -31.33
N PRO A 739 -15.92 -15.44 -30.69
CA PRO A 739 -17.17 -15.73 -31.38
C PRO A 739 -17.50 -14.74 -32.51
N ARG A 740 -18.05 -15.26 -33.63
CA ARG A 740 -18.19 -14.50 -34.89
C ARG A 740 -19.00 -13.20 -34.80
N ARG A 741 -19.86 -13.04 -33.79
CA ARG A 741 -20.69 -11.83 -33.57
C ARG A 741 -20.25 -10.97 -32.39
N PHE A 742 -19.09 -11.25 -31.79
CA PHE A 742 -18.63 -10.64 -30.54
C PHE A 742 -18.60 -9.09 -30.58
N PHE A 743 -18.22 -8.50 -31.72
CA PHE A 743 -18.22 -7.03 -31.91
C PHE A 743 -19.47 -6.48 -32.60
N SER A 744 -20.27 -7.31 -33.30
CA SER A 744 -21.36 -6.86 -34.18
C SER A 744 -22.70 -6.67 -33.48
N GLY A 745 -22.67 -6.05 -32.29
CA GLY A 745 -23.85 -5.44 -31.65
C GLY A 745 -24.38 -6.10 -30.38
N ILE A 746 -24.06 -7.36 -30.09
CA ILE A 746 -24.69 -8.11 -28.97
C ILE A 746 -24.03 -7.85 -27.59
N LEU A 747 -22.92 -7.13 -27.54
CA LEU A 747 -22.37 -6.55 -26.29
C LEU A 747 -22.38 -5.01 -26.36
N PRO A 748 -23.55 -4.34 -26.48
CA PRO A 748 -23.68 -2.92 -26.85
C PRO A 748 -23.24 -1.92 -25.76
N ARG A 749 -22.75 -2.43 -24.62
CA ARG A 749 -22.24 -1.64 -23.49
C ARG A 749 -20.75 -1.85 -23.21
N LEU A 750 -20.08 -2.78 -23.90
CA LEU A 750 -18.68 -3.11 -23.65
C LEU A 750 -17.76 -1.92 -24.00
N ARG A 751 -17.09 -1.39 -22.98
CA ARG A 751 -16.18 -0.23 -23.04
C ARG A 751 -14.72 -0.62 -22.89
N GLN A 752 -14.42 -1.62 -22.06
CA GLN A 752 -13.05 -2.10 -21.83
C GLN A 752 -12.98 -3.61 -22.09
N LEU A 753 -12.08 -3.99 -22.99
CA LEU A 753 -11.79 -5.37 -23.37
C LEU A 753 -10.28 -5.61 -23.31
N ASN A 754 -9.86 -6.57 -22.50
CA ASN A 754 -8.45 -6.96 -22.42
C ASN A 754 -8.28 -8.46 -22.64
N LEU A 755 -7.63 -8.80 -23.76
CA LEU A 755 -7.34 -10.13 -24.27
C LEU A 755 -5.81 -10.37 -24.36
N SER A 756 -5.00 -9.57 -23.68
CA SER A 756 -3.53 -9.63 -23.80
C SER A 756 -2.95 -10.96 -23.27
N SER A 757 -1.87 -11.48 -23.84
CA SER A 757 -1.35 -12.83 -23.52
C SER A 757 -2.41 -13.92 -23.72
N ASN A 758 -2.85 -14.08 -24.96
CA ASN A 758 -3.70 -15.18 -25.43
C ASN A 758 -3.09 -15.75 -26.73
N GLN A 759 -3.86 -16.49 -27.52
CA GLN A 759 -3.40 -17.15 -28.76
C GLN A 759 -4.12 -16.63 -30.01
N LEU A 760 -4.65 -15.39 -29.96
CA LEU A 760 -5.48 -14.83 -31.03
C LEU A 760 -4.65 -14.55 -32.30
N GLU A 761 -4.98 -15.19 -33.42
CA GLU A 761 -4.40 -14.91 -34.75
C GLU A 761 -5.17 -13.83 -35.52
N ILE A 762 -6.51 -13.82 -35.40
CA ILE A 762 -7.43 -12.99 -36.18
C ILE A 762 -8.57 -12.49 -35.28
N LEU A 763 -9.02 -11.25 -35.50
CA LEU A 763 -10.23 -10.69 -34.87
C LEU A 763 -11.46 -10.91 -35.77
N PRO A 764 -12.65 -11.26 -35.23
CA PRO A 764 -13.86 -11.46 -36.02
C PRO A 764 -14.32 -10.14 -36.67
N TYR A 765 -14.62 -10.20 -37.97
CA TYR A 765 -15.02 -9.04 -38.76
C TYR A 765 -16.40 -8.50 -38.35
N PHE A 766 -16.50 -7.17 -38.27
CA PHE A 766 -17.76 -6.43 -38.17
C PHE A 766 -17.72 -5.19 -39.06
N ASP A 767 -18.87 -4.79 -39.60
CA ASP A 767 -18.98 -3.60 -40.45
C ASP A 767 -18.94 -2.28 -39.65
N ALA A 768 -18.63 -1.18 -40.34
CA ALA A 768 -18.53 0.15 -39.71
C ALA A 768 -19.89 0.75 -39.28
N SER A 769 -21.01 0.12 -39.64
CA SER A 769 -22.36 0.46 -39.18
C SER A 769 -22.72 -0.20 -37.84
N SER A 770 -22.05 -1.30 -37.48
CA SER A 770 -22.25 -2.04 -36.24
C SER A 770 -21.73 -1.24 -35.04
N TYR A 771 -22.58 -1.08 -34.02
CA TYR A 771 -22.35 -0.10 -32.97
C TYR A 771 -21.41 -0.59 -31.84
N CYS A 772 -20.10 -0.57 -32.12
CA CYS A 772 -19.06 -0.96 -31.18
C CYS A 772 -18.69 0.20 -30.22
N ARG A 773 -18.89 -0.01 -28.90
CA ARG A 773 -18.61 0.99 -27.85
C ARG A 773 -17.23 0.90 -27.18
N ILE A 774 -16.34 0.04 -27.68
CA ILE A 774 -15.03 -0.20 -27.04
C ILE A 774 -14.19 1.08 -27.06
N GLN A 775 -13.72 1.49 -25.88
CA GLN A 775 -12.87 2.64 -25.61
C GLN A 775 -11.44 2.21 -25.26
N ILE A 776 -11.28 1.05 -24.63
CA ILE A 776 -9.98 0.46 -24.27
C ILE A 776 -9.93 -0.94 -24.87
N PHE A 777 -9.05 -1.15 -25.85
CA PHE A 777 -8.79 -2.45 -26.45
C PHE A 777 -7.32 -2.82 -26.23
N ARG A 778 -7.09 -3.89 -25.47
CA ARG A 778 -5.75 -4.46 -25.24
C ARG A 778 -5.73 -5.90 -25.76
N ALA A 779 -4.87 -6.17 -26.74
CA ALA A 779 -4.64 -7.50 -27.31
C ALA A 779 -3.12 -7.75 -27.51
N ALA A 780 -2.30 -7.21 -26.61
CA ALA A 780 -0.86 -7.38 -26.65
C ALA A 780 -0.44 -8.85 -26.45
N ASN A 781 0.74 -9.25 -26.91
CA ASN A 781 1.28 -10.60 -26.71
C ASN A 781 0.31 -11.70 -27.21
N ASN A 782 -0.12 -11.57 -28.48
CA ASN A 782 -0.96 -12.51 -29.21
C ASN A 782 -0.28 -12.87 -30.56
N LEU A 783 -1.00 -13.52 -31.48
CA LEU A 783 -0.51 -13.93 -32.80
C LEU A 783 -0.99 -13.00 -33.93
N LEU A 784 -1.50 -11.80 -33.60
CA LEU A 784 -2.20 -10.92 -34.56
C LEU A 784 -1.29 -10.41 -35.68
N THR A 785 -1.86 -10.33 -36.88
CA THR A 785 -1.22 -9.79 -38.10
C THR A 785 -2.00 -8.59 -38.65
N GLU A 786 -1.50 -7.95 -39.72
CA GLU A 786 -2.16 -6.81 -40.39
C GLU A 786 -3.61 -7.09 -40.82
N THR A 787 -4.00 -8.36 -40.96
CA THR A 787 -5.39 -8.82 -41.18
C THR A 787 -6.40 -8.30 -40.15
N SER A 788 -5.95 -7.96 -38.93
CA SER A 788 -6.80 -7.46 -37.85
C SER A 788 -6.98 -5.94 -37.86
N VAL A 789 -6.17 -5.18 -38.61
CA VAL A 789 -6.27 -3.71 -38.69
C VAL A 789 -7.65 -3.26 -39.23
N PRO A 790 -8.22 -3.88 -40.30
CA PRO A 790 -9.57 -3.56 -40.79
C PRO A 790 -10.71 -3.75 -39.77
N VAL A 791 -10.50 -4.53 -38.71
CA VAL A 791 -11.48 -4.73 -37.62
C VAL A 791 -11.33 -3.65 -36.55
N ILE A 792 -10.09 -3.34 -36.17
CA ILE A 792 -9.77 -2.34 -35.14
C ILE A 792 -10.20 -0.93 -35.56
N ILE A 793 -10.06 -0.60 -36.84
CA ILE A 793 -10.44 0.73 -37.38
C ILE A 793 -11.95 0.98 -37.30
N ASN A 794 -12.79 -0.05 -37.16
CA ASN A 794 -14.24 0.10 -37.01
C ASN A 794 -14.64 0.39 -35.55
N MET A 795 -13.72 0.31 -34.58
CA MET A 795 -13.94 0.69 -33.19
C MET A 795 -13.87 2.23 -33.01
N LYS A 796 -14.82 2.98 -33.59
CA LYS A 796 -14.78 4.46 -33.66
C LYS A 796 -14.74 5.18 -32.29
N HIS A 797 -15.05 4.48 -31.20
CA HIS A 797 -14.99 5.02 -29.83
C HIS A 797 -13.65 4.77 -29.10
N LEU A 798 -12.67 4.18 -29.78
CA LEU A 798 -11.39 3.76 -29.19
C LEU A 798 -10.51 4.93 -28.75
N LYS A 799 -10.06 4.87 -27.49
CA LYS A 799 -9.16 5.84 -26.82
C LYS A 799 -7.79 5.25 -26.54
N THR A 800 -7.71 3.95 -26.20
CA THR A 800 -6.47 3.26 -25.89
C THR A 800 -6.40 1.95 -26.69
N LEU A 801 -5.35 1.82 -27.50
CA LEU A 801 -5.06 0.65 -28.32
C LEU A 801 -3.70 0.05 -27.94
N ASP A 802 -3.66 -1.19 -27.46
CA ASP A 802 -2.42 -1.93 -27.24
C ASP A 802 -2.39 -3.22 -28.08
N LEU A 803 -1.52 -3.23 -29.08
CA LEU A 803 -1.20 -4.37 -29.94
C LEU A 803 0.28 -4.74 -29.83
N SER A 804 0.96 -4.33 -28.76
CA SER A 804 2.38 -4.64 -28.60
C SER A 804 2.63 -6.16 -28.56
N HIS A 805 3.82 -6.61 -28.93
CA HIS A 805 4.16 -8.05 -28.97
C HIS A 805 3.23 -8.90 -29.87
N ASN A 806 2.95 -8.42 -31.09
CA ASN A 806 2.24 -9.17 -32.13
C ASN A 806 3.14 -9.32 -33.38
N PHE A 807 2.56 -9.73 -34.51
CA PHE A 807 3.28 -10.05 -35.75
C PHE A 807 2.99 -9.05 -36.89
N LEU A 808 2.51 -7.84 -36.57
CA LEU A 808 2.20 -6.78 -37.53
C LEU A 808 3.43 -6.39 -38.35
N ASN A 809 3.39 -6.59 -39.67
CA ASN A 809 4.46 -6.20 -40.60
C ASN A 809 4.26 -4.76 -41.13
N SER A 810 3.00 -4.31 -41.17
CA SER A 810 2.59 -2.96 -41.49
C SER A 810 1.38 -2.53 -40.63
N PHE A 811 1.10 -1.23 -40.64
CA PHE A 811 -0.15 -0.66 -40.13
C PHE A 811 -0.60 0.37 -41.17
N ASP A 812 -1.78 0.19 -41.76
CA ASP A 812 -2.13 0.87 -43.01
C ASP A 812 -2.57 2.34 -42.84
N ASP A 813 -2.23 3.16 -43.84
CA ASP A 813 -2.51 4.60 -43.87
C ASP A 813 -3.99 4.93 -44.09
N SER A 814 -4.74 4.08 -44.81
CA SER A 814 -6.09 4.41 -45.30
C SER A 814 -7.16 4.55 -44.21
N ALA A 815 -6.84 4.17 -42.98
CA ALA A 815 -7.85 3.71 -42.02
C ALA A 815 -7.84 4.40 -40.64
N LEU A 816 -6.68 4.84 -40.14
CA LEU A 816 -6.53 5.45 -38.81
C LEU A 816 -7.25 6.79 -38.67
N THR A 817 -7.45 7.53 -39.77
CA THR A 817 -8.12 8.85 -39.79
C THR A 817 -9.55 8.85 -39.27
N SER A 818 -10.14 7.68 -39.03
CA SER A 818 -11.48 7.51 -38.45
C SER A 818 -11.49 7.19 -36.95
N LEU A 819 -10.34 7.26 -36.28
CA LEU A 819 -10.18 7.05 -34.83
C LEU A 819 -9.87 8.39 -34.10
N ASP A 820 -10.69 9.42 -34.33
CA ASP A 820 -10.50 10.79 -33.80
C ASP A 820 -10.31 10.86 -32.27
N LEU A 821 -10.82 9.86 -31.55
CA LEU A 821 -10.80 9.78 -30.09
C LEU A 821 -9.55 9.06 -29.53
N LEU A 822 -8.62 8.60 -30.37
CA LEU A 822 -7.45 7.81 -29.97
C LEU A 822 -6.42 8.66 -29.22
N GLU A 823 -6.27 8.40 -27.93
CA GLU A 823 -5.37 9.11 -27.00
C GLU A 823 -4.02 8.40 -26.85
N GLU A 824 -4.01 7.06 -26.83
CA GLU A 824 -2.82 6.23 -26.65
C GLU A 824 -2.79 5.05 -27.63
N ILE A 825 -1.67 4.89 -28.34
CA ILE A 825 -1.41 3.73 -29.21
C ILE A 825 -0.06 3.08 -28.87
N ASN A 826 -0.08 1.76 -28.65
CA ASN A 826 1.11 0.92 -28.45
C ASN A 826 1.20 -0.15 -29.54
N LEU A 827 2.21 -0.01 -30.41
CA LEU A 827 2.59 -0.93 -31.47
C LEU A 827 4.00 -1.54 -31.23
N SER A 828 4.56 -1.37 -30.04
CA SER A 828 5.90 -1.86 -29.69
C SER A 828 6.08 -3.36 -29.92
N SER A 829 7.30 -3.80 -30.21
CA SER A 829 7.65 -5.22 -30.30
C SER A 829 6.91 -6.01 -31.40
N ASN A 830 6.59 -5.35 -32.52
CA ASN A 830 6.05 -5.95 -33.75
C ASN A 830 7.15 -6.05 -34.83
N ARG A 831 6.79 -6.09 -36.12
CA ARG A 831 7.70 -6.19 -37.28
C ARG A 831 7.61 -4.97 -38.21
N LEU A 832 7.08 -3.84 -37.71
CA LEU A 832 6.82 -2.65 -38.52
C LEU A 832 8.10 -2.04 -39.10
N THR A 833 8.09 -1.73 -40.40
CA THR A 833 9.21 -1.09 -41.13
C THR A 833 9.04 0.42 -41.34
N ARG A 834 7.79 0.90 -41.32
CA ARG A 834 7.41 2.32 -41.25
C ARG A 834 6.22 2.52 -40.33
N LEU A 835 6.09 3.70 -39.75
CA LEU A 835 4.84 4.17 -39.15
C LEU A 835 3.99 4.92 -40.20
N PRO A 836 2.64 4.83 -40.12
CA PRO A 836 1.74 5.50 -41.06
C PRO A 836 1.63 7.01 -40.82
N ASP A 837 1.47 7.76 -41.90
CA ASP A 837 1.51 9.23 -41.94
C ASP A 837 0.26 9.87 -41.36
N CYS A 838 -0.88 9.19 -41.41
CA CYS A 838 -2.12 9.61 -40.80
C CYS A 838 -2.07 9.71 -39.25
N LEU A 839 -1.04 9.16 -38.58
CA LEU A 839 -0.80 9.45 -37.16
C LEU A 839 -0.59 10.96 -36.89
N ALA A 840 -0.05 11.70 -37.86
CA ALA A 840 0.12 13.15 -37.78
C ALA A 840 -1.20 13.95 -37.83
N LEU A 841 -2.32 13.28 -38.13
CA LEU A 841 -3.66 13.88 -38.26
C LEU A 841 -4.56 13.62 -37.04
N LEU A 842 -4.19 12.70 -36.15
CA LEU A 842 -5.02 12.32 -35.00
C LEU A 842 -5.09 13.45 -33.94
N PRO A 843 -6.27 14.04 -33.68
CA PRO A 843 -6.38 15.26 -32.87
C PRO A 843 -6.23 15.01 -31.36
N ALA A 844 -6.53 13.80 -30.89
CA ALA A 844 -6.50 13.41 -29.48
C ALA A 844 -5.18 12.75 -29.01
N LEU A 845 -4.27 12.45 -29.93
CA LEU A 845 -3.12 11.57 -29.67
C LEU A 845 -2.12 12.20 -28.68
N GLN A 846 -1.96 11.56 -27.53
CA GLN A 846 -1.08 11.97 -26.42
C GLN A 846 0.17 11.10 -26.29
N ILE A 847 0.05 9.81 -26.64
CA ILE A 847 1.09 8.78 -26.45
C ILE A 847 1.21 7.89 -27.68
N LEU A 848 2.43 7.79 -28.21
CA LEU A 848 2.82 6.86 -29.29
C LEU A 848 3.99 5.98 -28.82
N ARG A 849 3.80 4.65 -28.80
CA ARG A 849 4.89 3.68 -28.60
C ARG A 849 5.00 2.73 -29.78
N ALA A 850 6.21 2.57 -30.31
CA ALA A 850 6.53 1.66 -31.40
C ALA A 850 7.99 1.15 -31.32
N HIS A 851 8.53 1.02 -30.10
CA HIS A 851 9.91 0.55 -29.92
C HIS A 851 10.08 -0.92 -30.27
N SER A 852 11.32 -1.38 -30.46
CA SER A 852 11.61 -2.81 -30.73
C SER A 852 10.92 -3.37 -31.99
N ASN A 853 10.74 -2.52 -33.01
CA ASN A 853 10.24 -2.85 -34.34
C ASN A 853 11.43 -2.91 -35.34
N GLN A 854 11.18 -2.71 -36.63
CA GLN A 854 12.21 -2.61 -37.68
C GLN A 854 12.14 -1.24 -38.39
N LEU A 855 11.66 -0.20 -37.70
CA LEU A 855 11.33 1.09 -38.31
C LEU A 855 12.57 1.73 -38.94
N VAL A 856 12.46 2.12 -40.21
CA VAL A 856 13.42 2.97 -40.94
C VAL A 856 12.83 4.36 -41.17
N TYR A 857 11.49 4.47 -41.19
CA TYR A 857 10.74 5.72 -41.42
C TYR A 857 9.78 6.04 -40.27
N ILE A 858 9.67 7.33 -39.94
CA ILE A 858 8.65 7.90 -39.06
C ILE A 858 8.00 9.13 -39.71
N PRO A 859 6.71 9.41 -39.45
CA PRO A 859 5.99 10.55 -40.02
C PRO A 859 6.32 11.88 -39.33
N GLN A 860 5.90 12.99 -39.95
CA GLN A 860 6.09 14.35 -39.40
C GLN A 860 5.04 14.70 -38.35
N LEU A 861 5.36 14.43 -37.08
CA LEU A 861 4.43 14.56 -35.95
C LEU A 861 4.26 15.99 -35.39
N GLN A 862 4.87 17.00 -36.02
CA GLN A 862 4.83 18.43 -35.60
C GLN A 862 3.42 18.96 -35.28
N ASN A 863 2.39 18.47 -35.98
CA ASN A 863 1.00 18.93 -35.84
C ASN A 863 0.24 18.29 -34.67
N CYS A 864 0.78 17.24 -34.03
CA CYS A 864 0.13 16.52 -32.95
C CYS A 864 0.15 17.33 -31.63
N LEU A 865 -0.73 18.32 -31.49
CA LEU A 865 -0.70 19.31 -30.40
C LEU A 865 -0.79 18.70 -28.99
N GLN A 866 -1.39 17.52 -28.82
CA GLN A 866 -1.50 16.84 -27.52
C GLN A 866 -0.34 15.85 -27.24
N LEU A 867 0.49 15.53 -28.24
CA LEU A 867 1.47 14.45 -28.18
C LEU A 867 2.64 14.82 -27.27
N HIS A 868 2.69 14.17 -26.11
CA HIS A 868 3.69 14.45 -25.07
C HIS A 868 4.69 13.32 -24.85
N THR A 869 4.42 12.12 -25.39
CA THR A 869 5.29 10.94 -25.26
C THR A 869 5.41 10.20 -26.58
N ILE A 870 6.64 10.05 -27.08
CA ILE A 870 7.00 9.21 -28.23
C ILE A 870 8.14 8.27 -27.81
N ASP A 871 7.96 6.95 -27.99
CA ASP A 871 9.03 5.96 -27.86
C ASP A 871 9.15 5.13 -29.14
N ILE A 872 10.26 5.33 -29.85
CA ILE A 872 10.63 4.68 -31.11
C ILE A 872 12.04 4.07 -31.02
N SER A 873 12.50 3.81 -29.80
CA SER A 873 13.80 3.17 -29.51
C SER A 873 13.92 1.74 -30.05
N SER A 874 15.14 1.23 -30.15
CA SER A 874 15.46 -0.14 -30.62
C SER A 874 14.83 -0.43 -31.99
N ASN A 875 15.15 0.40 -32.97
CA ASN A 875 14.67 0.34 -34.35
C ASN A 875 15.85 0.55 -35.32
N ASN A 876 15.59 0.58 -36.63
CA ASN A 876 16.59 0.74 -37.68
C ASN A 876 16.64 2.19 -38.22
N ILE A 877 16.25 3.19 -37.41
CA ILE A 877 16.20 4.59 -37.86
C ILE A 877 17.63 5.13 -37.98
N SER A 878 17.92 5.86 -39.05
CA SER A 878 19.19 6.58 -39.21
C SER A 878 19.03 8.04 -38.77
N LEU A 879 19.42 8.29 -37.52
CA LEU A 879 19.20 9.55 -36.78
C LEU A 879 19.93 10.74 -37.42
N GLY A 880 21.14 10.52 -37.94
CA GLY A 880 21.91 11.54 -38.67
C GLY A 880 21.34 11.94 -40.03
N THR A 881 20.26 11.31 -40.49
CA THR A 881 19.51 11.66 -41.72
C THR A 881 18.06 12.04 -41.44
N LEU A 882 17.70 12.24 -40.17
CA LEU A 882 16.31 12.38 -39.73
C LEU A 882 15.90 13.85 -39.58
N ASP A 883 15.26 14.42 -40.62
CA ASP A 883 14.64 15.75 -40.57
C ASP A 883 13.34 15.71 -39.74
N PHE A 884 13.46 15.48 -38.43
CA PHE A 884 12.32 15.34 -37.52
C PHE A 884 12.01 16.67 -36.81
N GLN A 885 10.84 17.25 -37.10
CA GLN A 885 10.35 18.44 -36.42
C GLN A 885 9.53 18.07 -35.19
N THR A 886 9.87 18.66 -34.05
CA THR A 886 9.43 18.20 -32.72
C THR A 886 8.04 18.73 -32.35
N PRO A 887 7.09 17.88 -31.90
CA PRO A 887 5.78 18.33 -31.42
C PRO A 887 5.89 19.34 -30.27
N PRO A 888 5.05 20.39 -30.23
CA PRO A 888 5.22 21.54 -29.34
C PRO A 888 5.04 21.22 -27.85
N ASN A 889 4.38 20.11 -27.51
CA ASN A 889 4.13 19.67 -26.14
C ASN A 889 4.94 18.39 -25.76
N LEU A 890 5.95 18.00 -26.53
CA LEU A 890 6.75 16.81 -26.29
C LEU A 890 7.52 16.89 -24.96
N ARG A 891 7.27 15.95 -24.05
CA ARG A 891 7.92 15.86 -22.72
C ARG A 891 8.91 14.70 -22.65
N HIS A 892 8.59 13.61 -23.35
CA HIS A 892 9.35 12.37 -23.39
C HIS A 892 9.56 11.94 -24.83
N PHE A 893 10.83 11.82 -25.21
CA PHE A 893 11.24 11.30 -26.50
C PHE A 893 12.33 10.26 -26.27
N ASP A 894 12.12 9.05 -26.78
CA ASP A 894 13.11 7.99 -26.71
C ASP A 894 13.37 7.41 -28.10
N VAL A 895 14.62 7.61 -28.53
CA VAL A 895 15.21 7.13 -29.80
C VAL A 895 16.42 6.21 -29.53
N THR A 896 16.66 5.80 -28.29
CA THR A 896 17.82 4.97 -27.90
C THR A 896 17.92 3.67 -28.72
N CYS A 897 19.14 3.17 -28.94
CA CYS A 897 19.40 1.99 -29.79
C CYS A 897 18.81 2.10 -31.22
N ASN A 898 18.88 3.28 -31.83
CA ASN A 898 18.81 3.48 -33.29
C ASN A 898 20.23 3.78 -33.84
N SER A 899 20.36 4.01 -35.15
CA SER A 899 21.67 4.18 -35.81
C SER A 899 22.07 5.65 -35.98
N GLY A 900 23.31 5.98 -35.60
CA GLY A 900 23.91 7.31 -35.74
C GLY A 900 23.53 8.30 -34.62
N ASP A 901 24.22 9.45 -34.57
CA ASP A 901 23.99 10.48 -33.56
C ASP A 901 22.71 11.28 -33.86
N PHE A 902 21.98 11.67 -32.81
CA PHE A 902 20.74 12.45 -32.94
C PHE A 902 21.00 13.95 -32.78
N LEU A 903 21.09 14.67 -33.91
CA LEU A 903 21.27 16.12 -33.96
C LEU A 903 19.92 16.85 -34.08
N ALA A 904 19.21 17.00 -32.95
CA ALA A 904 17.98 17.77 -32.91
C ALA A 904 18.22 19.29 -33.02
N ASN A 905 17.53 19.94 -33.96
CA ASN A 905 17.63 21.38 -34.18
C ASN A 905 17.05 22.20 -33.01
N ASN A 906 17.94 22.87 -32.26
CA ASN A 906 17.72 24.08 -31.45
C ASN A 906 16.51 24.15 -30.49
N SER A 907 15.97 23.02 -30.04
CA SER A 907 14.78 22.95 -29.16
C SER A 907 14.90 22.01 -27.95
N THR A 908 16.08 21.45 -27.72
CA THR A 908 16.30 20.30 -26.81
C THR A 908 16.31 20.61 -25.32
N GLU A 909 16.59 21.85 -24.89
CA GLU A 909 16.80 22.21 -23.47
C GLU A 909 15.62 21.92 -22.51
N LYS A 910 14.42 21.63 -23.05
CA LYS A 910 13.21 21.31 -22.27
C LYS A 910 12.81 19.83 -22.28
N MET A 911 13.47 19.00 -23.07
CA MET A 911 13.08 17.60 -23.24
C MET A 911 13.78 16.69 -22.23
N ASN A 912 13.01 15.76 -21.63
CA ASN A 912 13.63 14.64 -20.91
C ASN A 912 14.01 13.59 -21.98
N MET A 913 15.09 13.84 -22.72
CA MET A 913 15.73 12.80 -23.52
C MET A 913 16.32 11.76 -22.57
N ILE A 914 16.10 10.47 -22.85
CA ILE A 914 16.89 9.41 -22.23
C ILE A 914 18.20 9.38 -23.00
N ASP A 915 19.25 9.86 -22.35
CA ASP A 915 20.51 10.23 -23.00
C ASP A 915 21.16 9.04 -23.71
N ILE A 916 21.66 9.26 -24.93
CA ILE A 916 22.26 8.23 -25.79
C ILE A 916 23.76 8.05 -25.44
N ALA A 917 24.12 8.41 -24.21
CA ALA A 917 25.35 8.00 -23.57
C ALA A 917 25.34 6.47 -23.34
N GLU A 918 25.64 5.70 -24.39
CA GLU A 918 26.35 4.43 -24.23
C GLU A 918 27.69 4.72 -23.58
N ASP A 919 27.67 4.88 -22.26
CA ASP A 919 28.83 4.91 -21.39
C ASP A 919 29.41 3.49 -21.33
N ASN A 920 29.97 3.09 -22.48
CA ASN A 920 30.37 1.75 -22.94
C ASN A 920 31.57 1.17 -22.18
N GLN A 921 31.76 1.63 -20.95
CA GLN A 921 32.57 0.98 -19.93
C GLN A 921 31.90 -0.36 -19.58
N ASN A 922 32.26 -1.40 -20.35
CA ASN A 922 31.93 -2.81 -20.13
C ASN A 922 32.15 -3.16 -18.65
N LEU A 923 31.08 -3.16 -17.85
CA LEU A 923 31.20 -3.16 -16.40
C LEU A 923 31.50 -4.58 -15.90
N PHE A 924 32.78 -4.97 -15.92
CA PHE A 924 33.21 -6.37 -15.78
C PHE A 924 32.49 -7.30 -16.78
N GLY A 925 32.26 -6.78 -18.00
CA GLY A 925 31.55 -7.49 -19.06
C GLY A 925 30.02 -7.47 -18.96
N PHE A 926 29.40 -6.57 -18.18
CA PHE A 926 27.94 -6.40 -18.17
C PHE A 926 27.48 -5.20 -19.03
N GLN A 927 26.44 -5.43 -19.83
CA GLN A 927 25.59 -4.39 -20.41
C GLN A 927 24.41 -4.07 -19.47
N ILE A 928 23.90 -2.84 -19.55
CA ILE A 928 22.86 -2.29 -18.67
C ILE A 928 21.65 -1.87 -19.52
N GLY A 929 20.43 -2.10 -19.03
CA GLY A 929 19.20 -1.60 -19.64
C GLY A 929 18.16 -1.26 -18.58
N MET A 930 17.45 -0.14 -18.75
CA MET A 930 16.59 0.47 -17.73
C MET A 930 15.31 1.00 -18.35
N SER A 931 14.14 0.65 -17.81
CA SER A 931 12.85 1.13 -18.29
C SER A 931 11.87 1.34 -17.13
N GLY A 932 11.13 2.44 -17.16
CA GLY A 932 10.17 2.79 -16.12
C GLY A 932 8.99 3.62 -16.63
N SER A 933 7.93 3.67 -15.83
CA SER A 933 6.73 4.46 -16.08
C SER A 933 6.43 5.36 -14.88
N ARG A 934 5.74 6.49 -15.14
CA ARG A 934 5.45 7.53 -14.12
C ARG A 934 4.12 7.34 -13.38
N GLY A 935 3.41 6.26 -13.71
CA GLY A 935 2.02 5.99 -13.32
C GLY A 935 1.01 7.06 -13.74
N SER A 936 -0.26 6.81 -13.44
CA SER A 936 -1.39 7.74 -13.61
C SER A 936 -1.18 9.11 -12.93
N LYS A 937 -0.30 9.18 -11.93
CA LYS A 937 0.07 10.39 -11.19
C LYS A 937 1.06 11.30 -11.94
N ASN A 938 1.61 10.85 -13.09
CA ASN A 938 2.67 11.51 -13.85
C ASN A 938 3.93 11.89 -13.03
N LYS A 939 4.20 11.16 -11.94
CA LYS A 939 5.29 11.41 -10.99
C LYS A 939 6.08 10.12 -10.75
N GLN A 940 7.31 10.10 -11.28
CA GLN A 940 8.23 8.97 -11.19
C GLN A 940 8.79 8.83 -9.76
N CYS A 941 8.06 8.13 -8.90
CA CYS A 941 8.45 7.97 -7.48
C CYS A 941 9.58 6.96 -7.25
N ILE A 942 10.04 6.27 -8.30
CA ILE A 942 11.14 5.31 -8.27
C ILE A 942 12.39 5.94 -8.92
N ARG A 943 13.51 5.98 -8.20
CA ARG A 943 14.81 6.43 -8.70
C ARG A 943 15.76 5.25 -8.91
N GLN A 944 16.61 5.38 -9.92
CA GLN A 944 17.79 4.53 -10.12
C GLN A 944 19.03 5.41 -10.16
N MET A 945 20.18 4.81 -9.85
CA MET A 945 21.46 5.50 -9.67
C MET A 945 22.60 4.55 -10.06
N ARG A 946 23.65 5.07 -10.70
CA ARG A 946 24.93 4.38 -10.93
C ARG A 946 26.06 5.25 -10.38
N VAL A 947 26.95 4.66 -9.60
CA VAL A 947 28.23 5.26 -9.17
C VAL A 947 29.31 4.22 -9.44
N ALA A 948 30.12 4.46 -10.48
CA ALA A 948 31.08 3.51 -11.03
C ALA A 948 30.47 2.11 -11.27
N ASN A 949 30.78 1.15 -10.40
CA ASN A 949 30.35 -0.25 -10.44
C ASN A 949 29.19 -0.60 -9.48
N THR A 950 28.67 0.39 -8.76
CA THR A 950 27.60 0.22 -7.77
C THR A 950 26.34 0.93 -8.26
N PHE A 951 25.23 0.19 -8.31
CA PHE A 951 23.90 0.67 -8.66
C PHE A 951 23.02 0.75 -7.41
N ALA A 952 22.09 1.69 -7.38
CA ALA A 952 20.98 1.68 -6.43
C ALA A 952 19.64 1.81 -7.16
N PHE A 953 18.63 1.11 -6.64
CA PHE A 953 17.23 1.16 -7.03
C PHE A 953 16.43 1.57 -5.79
N ILE A 954 15.65 2.63 -5.87
CA ILE A 954 15.04 3.31 -4.72
C ILE A 954 13.57 3.55 -5.02
N ASP A 955 12.68 2.83 -4.36
CA ASP A 955 11.23 2.97 -4.51
C ASP A 955 10.66 3.77 -3.30
N GLY A 956 10.27 5.02 -3.56
CA GLY A 956 9.60 5.89 -2.58
C GLY A 956 8.08 5.68 -2.53
N GLY A 957 7.55 4.66 -3.20
CA GLY A 957 6.12 4.34 -3.29
C GLY A 957 5.34 5.46 -3.98
N SER A 958 4.62 6.25 -3.19
CA SER A 958 3.89 7.44 -3.64
C SER A 958 4.71 8.73 -3.54
N ASN A 959 5.91 8.71 -2.93
CA ASN A 959 6.67 9.91 -2.57
C ASN A 959 7.99 10.07 -3.35
N TYR A 960 7.95 10.95 -4.35
CA TYR A 960 9.10 11.37 -5.18
C TYR A 960 10.24 12.05 -4.41
N PHE A 961 9.93 12.75 -3.30
CA PHE A 961 10.95 13.45 -2.51
C PHE A 961 11.89 12.46 -1.83
N MET A 962 11.36 11.40 -1.23
CA MET A 962 12.17 10.36 -0.56
C MET A 962 13.15 9.70 -1.52
N SER A 963 12.68 9.23 -2.67
CA SER A 963 13.55 8.54 -3.61
C SER A 963 14.59 9.48 -4.22
N THR A 964 14.28 10.76 -4.38
CA THR A 964 15.24 11.78 -4.82
C THR A 964 16.27 12.14 -3.73
N SER A 965 15.87 12.25 -2.46
CA SER A 965 16.79 12.58 -1.36
C SER A 965 17.72 11.43 -1.00
N ILE A 966 17.21 10.19 -0.94
CA ILE A 966 18.03 8.98 -0.78
C ILE A 966 18.99 8.81 -1.96
N SER A 967 18.52 9.04 -3.19
CA SER A 967 19.36 8.97 -4.39
C SER A 967 20.51 9.98 -4.34
N ARG A 968 20.26 11.22 -3.89
CA ARG A 968 21.30 12.25 -3.72
C ARG A 968 22.32 11.83 -2.67
N PHE A 969 21.88 11.36 -1.50
CA PHE A 969 22.77 10.89 -0.43
C PHE A 969 23.67 9.75 -0.91
N LEU A 970 23.08 8.67 -1.45
CA LEU A 970 23.81 7.51 -1.94
C LEU A 970 24.78 7.89 -3.08
N SER A 971 24.37 8.80 -3.97
CA SER A 971 25.23 9.30 -5.06
C SER A 971 26.47 10.02 -4.55
N GLN A 972 26.38 10.75 -3.44
CA GLN A 972 27.52 11.42 -2.83
C GLN A 972 28.38 10.44 -2.04
N TYR A 973 27.78 9.72 -1.09
CA TYR A 973 28.50 8.85 -0.15
C TYR A 973 29.32 7.76 -0.85
N LEU A 974 28.78 7.13 -1.91
CA LEU A 974 29.50 6.11 -2.68
C LEU A 974 30.60 6.66 -3.61
N ARG A 975 30.61 7.97 -3.93
CA ARG A 975 31.74 8.61 -4.64
C ARG A 975 32.89 8.92 -3.68
N GLU A 976 32.57 9.33 -2.46
CA GLU A 976 33.55 9.59 -1.40
C GLU A 976 34.13 8.27 -0.84
N HIS A 977 33.32 7.23 -0.72
CA HIS A 977 33.67 5.95 -0.09
C HIS A 977 33.41 4.74 -1.02
N PRO A 978 34.11 4.60 -2.17
CA PRO A 978 33.78 3.58 -3.18
C PRO A 978 33.89 2.13 -2.67
N ASN A 979 34.77 1.88 -1.70
CA ASN A 979 35.09 0.55 -1.17
C ASN A 979 34.34 0.16 0.13
N VAL A 980 33.40 0.99 0.61
CA VAL A 980 32.60 0.71 1.82
C VAL A 980 31.70 -0.52 1.64
N ASP A 981 31.34 -1.23 2.71
CA ASP A 981 30.39 -2.34 2.66
C ASP A 981 28.99 -1.83 2.25
N ILE A 982 28.37 -2.44 1.22
CA ILE A 982 27.03 -2.02 0.78
C ILE A 982 25.96 -2.23 1.87
N ARG A 983 26.21 -3.12 2.84
CA ARG A 983 25.33 -3.37 3.98
C ARG A 983 25.25 -2.17 4.93
N SER A 984 26.40 -1.59 5.30
CA SER A 984 26.42 -0.40 6.16
C SER A 984 25.95 0.85 5.43
N VAL A 985 26.09 0.93 4.10
CA VAL A 985 25.54 2.03 3.28
C VAL A 985 24.02 2.16 3.44
N LEU A 986 23.28 1.04 3.50
CA LEU A 986 21.82 1.08 3.71
C LEU A 986 21.46 1.57 5.12
N LEU A 987 22.20 1.15 6.13
CA LEU A 987 21.99 1.61 7.52
C LEU A 987 22.41 3.09 7.68
N ARG A 988 23.48 3.53 7.02
CA ARG A 988 23.86 4.95 6.97
C ARG A 988 22.81 5.78 6.25
N ALA A 989 22.28 5.32 5.11
CA ALA A 989 21.16 5.96 4.43
C ALA A 989 19.88 6.01 5.29
N HIS A 990 19.65 5.01 6.15
CA HIS A 990 18.60 5.07 7.16
C HIS A 990 18.90 6.14 8.22
N CYS A 991 20.13 6.29 8.70
CA CYS A 991 20.51 7.32 9.68
C CYS A 991 20.48 8.76 9.16
N GLU A 992 20.74 8.98 7.86
CA GLU A 992 20.94 10.31 7.27
C GLU A 992 19.66 10.97 6.77
N LEU A 993 18.49 10.34 6.93
CA LEU A 993 17.19 10.94 6.61
C LEU A 993 16.72 11.96 7.67
N GLY A 994 17.16 11.84 8.92
CA GLY A 994 16.80 12.79 9.99
C GLY A 994 15.29 13.02 10.10
N GLU A 995 14.86 14.28 10.20
CA GLU A 995 13.43 14.63 10.33
C GLU A 995 12.55 14.14 9.16
N ASP A 996 13.08 14.06 7.94
CA ASP A 996 12.33 13.50 6.79
C ASP A 996 12.05 12.00 7.00
N GLY A 997 12.99 11.30 7.67
CA GLY A 997 12.90 9.88 8.01
C GLY A 997 11.89 9.54 9.10
N GLU A 998 11.31 10.52 9.80
CA GLU A 998 10.28 10.26 10.82
C GLU A 998 9.02 9.62 10.23
N ARG A 999 8.53 10.19 9.14
CA ARG A 999 7.16 10.02 8.64
C ARG A 999 7.08 9.34 7.29
N LEU A 1000 8.21 9.28 6.61
CA LEU A 1000 8.35 8.83 5.24
C LEU A 1000 9.41 7.75 5.20
N GLY A 1001 9.31 6.89 4.20
CA GLY A 1001 10.26 5.81 3.99
C GLY A 1001 10.34 5.39 2.55
N ALA A 1002 11.24 4.44 2.29
CA ALA A 1002 11.48 3.89 0.98
C ALA A 1002 11.96 2.45 1.07
N SER A 1003 11.72 1.72 -0.01
CA SER A 1003 12.46 0.50 -0.31
C SER A 1003 13.74 0.87 -1.04
N VAL A 1004 14.87 0.24 -0.72
CA VAL A 1004 16.17 0.50 -1.36
C VAL A 1004 16.90 -0.81 -1.60
N MET A 1005 17.35 -1.03 -2.84
CA MET A 1005 18.26 -2.11 -3.19
C MET A 1005 19.56 -1.53 -3.75
N ILE A 1006 20.70 -2.05 -3.32
CA ILE A 1006 22.03 -1.72 -3.83
C ILE A 1006 22.64 -2.98 -4.45
N VAL A 1007 23.19 -2.84 -5.65
CA VAL A 1007 23.88 -3.89 -6.41
C VAL A 1007 25.29 -3.42 -6.73
N ARG A 1008 26.32 -4.12 -6.27
CA ARG A 1008 27.72 -3.87 -6.65
C ARG A 1008 28.24 -5.00 -7.53
N VAL A 1009 28.89 -4.65 -8.64
CA VAL A 1009 29.59 -5.60 -9.52
C VAL A 1009 31.10 -5.46 -9.29
N SER A 1010 31.79 -6.55 -9.02
CA SER A 1010 33.26 -6.63 -8.95
C SER A 1010 33.75 -7.69 -9.95
N GLU A 1011 35.05 -7.82 -10.19
CA GLU A 1011 35.61 -8.84 -11.09
C GLU A 1011 35.15 -10.28 -10.80
N ARG A 1012 34.88 -10.61 -9.52
CA ARG A 1012 34.62 -11.98 -9.06
C ARG A 1012 33.25 -12.17 -8.41
N PHE A 1013 32.59 -11.10 -7.98
CA PHE A 1013 31.33 -11.19 -7.24
C PHE A 1013 30.32 -10.11 -7.64
N LEU A 1014 29.07 -10.54 -7.71
CA LEU A 1014 27.88 -9.70 -7.65
C LEU A 1014 27.40 -9.66 -6.20
N GLU A 1015 27.38 -8.48 -5.59
CA GLU A 1015 26.90 -8.26 -4.22
C GLU A 1015 25.58 -7.49 -4.29
N VAL A 1016 24.52 -8.03 -3.68
CA VAL A 1016 23.20 -7.41 -3.66
C VAL A 1016 22.73 -7.29 -2.21
N THR A 1017 22.29 -6.10 -1.81
CA THR A 1017 21.59 -5.89 -0.55
C THR A 1017 20.29 -5.13 -0.77
N ALA A 1018 19.25 -5.42 0.03
CA ALA A 1018 17.93 -4.84 -0.15
C ALA A 1018 17.18 -4.63 1.17
N ILE A 1019 16.43 -3.55 1.23
CA ILE A 1019 15.46 -3.19 2.27
C ILE A 1019 14.14 -2.84 1.56
N GLY A 1020 13.01 -3.17 2.18
CA GLY A 1020 11.67 -2.94 1.66
C GLY A 1020 11.25 -3.92 0.56
N THR A 1021 10.38 -3.47 -0.34
CA THR A 1021 9.61 -4.34 -1.23
C THR A 1021 10.22 -4.55 -2.63
N ILE A 1022 11.49 -4.18 -2.84
CA ILE A 1022 12.17 -4.39 -4.13
C ILE A 1022 12.65 -5.85 -4.21
N SER A 1023 12.34 -6.52 -5.32
CA SER A 1023 12.78 -7.91 -5.56
C SER A 1023 13.79 -7.98 -6.70
N ALA A 1024 14.61 -9.03 -6.68
CA ALA A 1024 15.60 -9.30 -7.73
C ALA A 1024 15.63 -10.78 -8.10
N ALA A 1025 15.81 -11.05 -9.39
CA ALA A 1025 16.02 -12.38 -9.93
C ALA A 1025 17.31 -12.44 -10.74
N ILE A 1026 17.97 -13.59 -10.72
CA ILE A 1026 19.22 -13.86 -11.42
C ILE A 1026 18.97 -14.91 -12.49
N SER A 1027 19.62 -14.77 -13.65
CA SER A 1027 19.60 -15.77 -14.71
C SER A 1027 20.90 -16.55 -14.68
N MET A 1028 20.82 -17.85 -14.41
CA MET A 1028 21.98 -18.75 -14.38
C MET A 1028 21.67 -20.07 -15.10
N ASN A 1029 22.57 -20.53 -15.97
CA ASN A 1029 22.37 -21.72 -16.82
C ASN A 1029 21.02 -21.70 -17.55
N GLY A 1030 20.64 -20.57 -18.15
CA GLY A 1030 19.37 -20.44 -18.85
C GLY A 1030 18.11 -20.43 -17.97
N ASN A 1031 18.26 -20.41 -16.64
CA ASN A 1031 17.15 -20.45 -15.68
C ASN A 1031 17.11 -19.16 -14.84
N VAL A 1032 15.97 -18.46 -14.81
CA VAL A 1032 15.77 -17.30 -13.94
C VAL A 1032 15.21 -17.72 -12.59
N LYS A 1033 15.84 -17.25 -11.49
CA LYS A 1033 15.40 -17.51 -10.10
C LYS A 1033 15.47 -16.25 -9.26
N GLN A 1034 14.42 -15.96 -8.48
CA GLN A 1034 14.46 -14.87 -7.49
C GLN A 1034 15.53 -15.15 -6.43
N ILE A 1035 16.40 -14.16 -6.18
CA ILE A 1035 17.47 -14.21 -5.17
C ILE A 1035 17.14 -13.39 -3.92
N ILE A 1036 16.30 -12.37 -4.07
CA ILE A 1036 15.73 -11.54 -3.02
C ILE A 1036 14.25 -11.36 -3.33
N ARG A 1037 13.39 -11.73 -2.37
CA ARG A 1037 11.95 -11.52 -2.43
C ARG A 1037 11.60 -10.32 -1.54
N GLY A 1038 11.14 -9.25 -2.16
CA GLY A 1038 10.52 -8.08 -1.52
C GLY A 1038 8.99 -8.14 -1.53
N ARG A 1039 8.37 -9.28 -1.88
CA ARG A 1039 6.93 -9.49 -1.66
C ARG A 1039 6.72 -9.64 -0.16
N TYR A 1040 6.45 -8.52 0.51
CA TYR A 1040 6.22 -8.47 1.94
C TYR A 1040 4.79 -8.93 2.23
N GLU A 1041 4.65 -10.23 2.48
CA GLU A 1041 3.48 -10.82 3.12
C GLU A 1041 3.74 -10.87 4.63
N ILE A 1042 2.73 -10.59 5.44
CA ILE A 1042 2.85 -10.66 6.91
C ILE A 1042 2.46 -12.08 7.31
N ASP A 1043 3.46 -12.94 7.41
CA ASP A 1043 3.37 -14.27 8.02
C ASP A 1043 3.22 -14.19 9.55
N ASP A 1044 3.00 -15.34 10.20
CA ASP A 1044 2.72 -15.40 11.63
C ASP A 1044 3.95 -15.00 12.49
N ASP A 1045 5.17 -15.23 11.99
CA ASP A 1045 6.43 -14.81 12.66
C ASP A 1045 6.59 -13.27 12.63
N GLU A 1046 6.44 -12.66 11.45
CA GLU A 1046 6.52 -11.21 11.28
C GLU A 1046 5.33 -10.49 11.93
N TYR A 1047 4.12 -11.10 11.93
CA TYR A 1047 3.00 -10.62 12.73
C TYR A 1047 3.31 -10.65 14.23
N SER A 1048 3.85 -11.76 14.74
CA SER A 1048 4.23 -11.88 16.16
C SER A 1048 5.24 -10.80 16.55
N ARG A 1049 6.28 -10.59 15.74
CA ARG A 1049 7.26 -9.50 15.92
C ARG A 1049 6.62 -8.10 15.90
N ILE A 1050 5.61 -7.87 15.05
CA ILE A 1050 4.83 -6.62 15.02
C ILE A 1050 4.02 -6.47 16.32
N ARG A 1051 3.41 -7.54 16.84
CA ARG A 1051 2.64 -7.55 18.09
C ARG A 1051 3.51 -7.33 19.33
N GLU A 1052 4.69 -7.93 19.38
CA GLU A 1052 5.72 -7.69 20.42
C GLU A 1052 6.20 -6.23 20.43
N ALA A 1053 6.30 -5.61 19.24
CA ALA A 1053 6.56 -4.19 19.07
C ALA A 1053 5.33 -3.29 19.34
N HIS A 1054 4.25 -3.84 19.89
CA HIS A 1054 2.95 -3.20 20.17
C HIS A 1054 2.24 -2.58 18.95
N GLY A 1055 2.63 -2.99 17.74
CA GLY A 1055 1.92 -2.70 16.51
C GLY A 1055 0.72 -3.61 16.26
N PHE A 1056 -0.16 -3.19 15.37
CA PHE A 1056 -1.26 -4.00 14.84
C PHE A 1056 -1.25 -3.98 13.31
N VAL A 1057 -2.08 -4.82 12.69
CA VAL A 1057 -2.20 -4.95 11.23
C VAL A 1057 -3.67 -4.82 10.86
N ASP A 1058 -4.01 -3.91 9.95
CA ASP A 1058 -5.40 -3.62 9.56
C ASP A 1058 -5.96 -4.57 8.48
N GLU A 1059 -7.20 -4.32 8.00
CA GLU A 1059 -7.83 -5.12 6.93
C GLU A 1059 -7.13 -5.06 5.57
N GLU A 1060 -6.31 -4.04 5.32
CA GLU A 1060 -5.49 -3.87 4.11
C GLU A 1060 -4.07 -4.44 4.28
N ASN A 1061 -3.80 -5.17 5.37
CA ASN A 1061 -2.48 -5.63 5.80
C ASN A 1061 -1.46 -4.49 6.00
N LYS A 1062 -1.91 -3.26 6.30
CA LYS A 1062 -1.04 -2.14 6.69
C LYS A 1062 -0.75 -2.18 8.18
N ILE A 1063 0.50 -1.94 8.52
CA ILE A 1063 0.97 -1.90 9.91
C ILE A 1063 0.59 -0.54 10.53
N ASN A 1064 -0.15 -0.59 11.63
CA ASN A 1064 -0.91 0.50 12.25
C ASN A 1064 -1.74 1.34 11.27
N GLY A 1065 -2.15 0.80 10.12
CA GLY A 1065 -2.85 1.54 9.06
C GLY A 1065 -2.01 2.53 8.25
N ILE A 1066 -0.68 2.57 8.43
CA ILE A 1066 0.20 3.59 7.82
C ILE A 1066 1.12 2.99 6.74
N ILE A 1067 1.76 1.85 7.01
CA ILE A 1067 2.86 1.32 6.17
C ILE A 1067 2.57 -0.09 5.66
N GLN A 1068 3.07 -0.41 4.46
CA GLN A 1068 2.92 -1.73 3.84
C GLN A 1068 4.04 -2.72 4.18
N ALA A 1069 5.15 -2.27 4.77
CA ALA A 1069 6.27 -3.13 5.17
C ALA A 1069 6.96 -2.60 6.42
N SER A 1070 7.31 -3.47 7.36
CA SER A 1070 8.12 -3.12 8.55
C SER A 1070 9.59 -2.93 8.21
N ARG A 1071 10.11 -3.78 7.31
CA ARG A 1071 11.54 -3.87 6.98
C ARG A 1071 11.91 -2.87 5.91
N GLN A 1072 11.83 -1.57 6.22
CA GLN A 1072 12.07 -0.47 5.27
C GLN A 1072 13.03 0.61 5.81
N ILE A 1073 13.52 1.51 4.93
CA ILE A 1073 14.26 2.70 5.34
C ILE A 1073 13.28 3.82 5.71
N GLY A 1074 13.58 4.63 6.73
CA GLY A 1074 12.72 5.70 7.24
C GLY A 1074 11.65 5.22 8.22
N HIS A 1075 10.52 5.94 8.29
CA HIS A 1075 9.42 5.78 9.25
C HIS A 1075 9.84 5.62 10.73
N TYR A 1076 10.80 6.41 11.22
CA TYR A 1076 11.28 6.31 12.62
C TYR A 1076 10.18 6.48 13.67
N SER A 1077 9.07 7.17 13.36
CA SER A 1077 7.92 7.30 14.28
C SER A 1077 7.21 5.97 14.55
N MET A 1078 7.55 4.92 13.81
CA MET A 1078 7.01 3.56 13.89
C MET A 1078 8.03 2.55 14.46
N PHE A 1079 9.20 2.97 14.91
CA PHE A 1079 10.14 2.09 15.65
C PHE A 1079 9.51 1.68 17.00
N PRO A 1080 9.66 0.42 17.50
CA PRO A 1080 10.44 -0.72 16.97
C PRO A 1080 9.71 -1.60 15.95
N ILE A 1081 8.50 -1.22 15.55
CA ILE A 1081 7.71 -1.98 14.57
C ILE A 1081 8.40 -1.93 13.21
N VAL A 1082 8.93 -0.77 12.82
CA VAL A 1082 9.83 -0.59 11.67
C VAL A 1082 11.29 -0.79 12.08
N LEU A 1083 12.01 -1.62 11.33
CA LEU A 1083 13.45 -1.87 11.49
C LEU A 1083 14.11 -1.92 10.09
N PRO A 1084 15.25 -1.24 9.84
CA PRO A 1084 15.94 -1.27 8.55
C PRO A 1084 16.80 -2.55 8.35
N THR A 1085 16.26 -3.72 8.69
CA THR A 1085 16.96 -5.00 8.50
C THR A 1085 17.10 -5.30 7.01
N HIS A 1086 18.33 -5.53 6.53
CA HIS A 1086 18.61 -5.72 5.12
C HIS A 1086 18.77 -7.19 4.74
N SER A 1087 18.20 -7.60 3.62
CA SER A 1087 18.62 -8.81 2.91
C SER A 1087 20.00 -8.61 2.30
N TYR A 1088 20.82 -9.66 2.25
CA TYR A 1088 22.11 -9.66 1.56
C TYR A 1088 22.36 -10.98 0.83
N LYS A 1089 22.93 -10.90 -0.38
CA LYS A 1089 23.42 -12.02 -1.19
C LYS A 1089 24.74 -11.65 -1.85
N LYS A 1090 25.75 -12.49 -1.68
CA LYS A 1090 27.01 -12.46 -2.44
C LYS A 1090 27.06 -13.65 -3.38
N ILE A 1091 27.24 -13.41 -4.67
CA ILE A 1091 27.12 -14.39 -5.74
C ILE A 1091 28.38 -14.33 -6.59
N ALA A 1092 29.03 -15.47 -6.86
CA ALA A 1092 30.23 -15.51 -7.69
C ALA A 1092 29.91 -15.25 -9.17
N LEU A 1093 30.75 -14.50 -9.87
CA LEU A 1093 30.64 -14.26 -11.31
C LEU A 1093 31.18 -15.46 -12.12
N THR A 1094 30.46 -16.57 -12.07
CA THR A 1094 30.74 -17.77 -12.86
C THR A 1094 30.47 -17.54 -14.37
N GLU A 1095 30.97 -18.44 -15.22
CA GLU A 1095 30.58 -18.48 -16.64
C GLU A 1095 29.08 -18.78 -16.83
N THR A 1096 28.51 -19.53 -15.89
CA THR A 1096 27.09 -19.92 -15.84
C THR A 1096 26.12 -18.77 -15.53
N LEU A 1097 26.61 -17.56 -15.25
CA LEU A 1097 25.78 -16.38 -14.94
C LEU A 1097 25.47 -15.56 -16.20
N ASP A 1098 24.20 -15.56 -16.61
CA ASP A 1098 23.72 -14.81 -17.79
C ASP A 1098 23.33 -13.36 -17.46
N GLY A 1099 22.84 -13.07 -16.24
CA GLY A 1099 22.47 -11.70 -15.82
C GLY A 1099 21.65 -11.57 -14.53
N LEU A 1100 21.26 -10.33 -14.22
CA LEU A 1100 20.43 -9.94 -13.08
C LEU A 1100 19.27 -9.04 -13.56
N ILE A 1101 18.07 -9.23 -13.01
CA ILE A 1101 16.90 -8.37 -13.22
C ILE A 1101 16.45 -7.86 -11.84
N VAL A 1102 16.30 -6.53 -11.71
CA VAL A 1102 15.81 -5.84 -10.50
C VAL A 1102 14.59 -5.02 -10.87
N ALA A 1103 13.51 -5.14 -10.10
CA ALA A 1103 12.30 -4.35 -10.32
C ALA A 1103 11.49 -4.17 -9.02
N ASN A 1104 10.57 -3.20 -9.02
CA ASN A 1104 9.68 -2.98 -7.87
C ASN A 1104 8.59 -4.06 -7.75
N ASN A 1105 7.97 -4.18 -6.57
CA ASN A 1105 7.03 -5.25 -6.22
C ASN A 1105 5.92 -5.44 -7.27
N SER A 1106 5.39 -4.34 -7.82
CA SER A 1106 4.32 -4.36 -8.83
C SER A 1106 4.67 -5.21 -10.05
N VAL A 1107 5.89 -5.08 -10.58
CA VAL A 1107 6.36 -5.88 -11.73
C VAL A 1107 6.33 -7.37 -11.38
N TRP A 1108 6.89 -7.75 -10.24
CA TRP A 1108 6.94 -9.15 -9.79
C TRP A 1108 5.58 -9.73 -9.36
N SER A 1109 4.64 -8.87 -8.97
CA SER A 1109 3.28 -9.28 -8.60
C SER A 1109 2.38 -9.55 -9.80
N MET A 1110 2.74 -9.07 -11.00
CA MET A 1110 1.90 -9.13 -12.19
C MET A 1110 2.57 -9.83 -13.39
N VAL A 1111 3.90 -9.86 -13.47
CA VAL A 1111 4.65 -10.55 -14.53
C VAL A 1111 5.25 -11.86 -13.97
N PRO A 1112 4.80 -13.05 -14.43
CA PRO A 1112 5.32 -14.34 -13.98
C PRO A 1112 6.83 -14.50 -14.19
N LEU A 1113 7.47 -15.33 -13.38
CA LEU A 1113 8.93 -15.54 -13.46
C LEU A 1113 9.33 -16.20 -14.80
N ASP A 1114 8.47 -17.04 -15.36
CA ASP A 1114 8.68 -17.68 -16.67
C ASP A 1114 8.52 -16.69 -17.83
N ASP A 1115 7.58 -15.74 -17.72
CA ASP A 1115 7.44 -14.58 -18.62
C ASP A 1115 8.71 -13.71 -18.61
N VAL A 1116 9.27 -13.48 -17.40
CA VAL A 1116 10.56 -12.79 -17.21
C VAL A 1116 11.69 -13.59 -17.84
N ALA A 1117 11.73 -14.91 -17.64
CA ALA A 1117 12.75 -15.81 -18.19
C ALA A 1117 12.72 -15.85 -19.72
N GLN A 1118 11.55 -16.04 -20.33
CA GLN A 1118 11.38 -16.05 -21.78
C GLN A 1118 11.82 -14.72 -22.38
N THR A 1119 11.37 -13.60 -21.80
CA THR A 1119 11.70 -12.25 -22.28
C THR A 1119 13.20 -11.96 -22.13
N PHE A 1120 13.84 -12.41 -21.04
CA PHE A 1120 15.29 -12.26 -20.84
C PHE A 1120 16.11 -13.09 -21.84
N HIS A 1121 15.74 -14.35 -22.11
CA HIS A 1121 16.53 -15.21 -22.99
C HIS A 1121 16.38 -14.87 -24.47
N MET A 1122 15.16 -14.56 -24.93
CA MET A 1122 14.87 -14.30 -26.35
C MET A 1122 15.47 -12.99 -26.89
N ASN A 1123 15.78 -12.02 -26.02
CA ASN A 1123 16.30 -10.71 -26.43
C ASN A 1123 17.77 -10.57 -25.99
N ARG A 1124 18.64 -10.01 -26.85
CA ARG A 1124 20.06 -9.77 -26.51
C ARG A 1124 20.29 -8.44 -25.78
N SER A 1125 19.59 -7.38 -26.20
CA SER A 1125 19.74 -6.04 -25.61
C SER A 1125 19.00 -5.94 -24.27
N PRO A 1126 19.66 -5.52 -23.17
CA PRO A 1126 19.01 -5.40 -21.86
C PRO A 1126 17.96 -4.29 -21.79
N ILE A 1127 18.09 -3.21 -22.58
CA ILE A 1127 17.06 -2.15 -22.64
C ILE A 1127 15.77 -2.68 -23.31
N VAL A 1128 15.90 -3.50 -24.36
CA VAL A 1128 14.76 -4.21 -24.97
C VAL A 1128 14.08 -5.15 -23.95
N ILE A 1129 14.85 -5.88 -23.13
CA ILE A 1129 14.28 -6.73 -22.07
C ILE A 1129 13.49 -5.86 -21.07
N ALA A 1130 14.08 -4.77 -20.58
CA ALA A 1130 13.42 -3.88 -19.62
C ALA A 1130 12.12 -3.27 -20.18
N LYS A 1131 12.13 -2.84 -21.45
CA LYS A 1131 10.94 -2.28 -22.12
C LYS A 1131 9.85 -3.32 -22.37
N LYS A 1132 10.20 -4.51 -22.87
CA LYS A 1132 9.23 -5.59 -23.10
C LYS A 1132 8.55 -6.08 -21.83
N LEU A 1133 9.26 -6.08 -20.69
CA LEU A 1133 8.65 -6.38 -19.39
C LEU A 1133 7.72 -5.26 -18.89
N GLN A 1134 7.98 -4.01 -19.24
CA GLN A 1134 7.07 -2.89 -18.97
C GLN A 1134 5.82 -2.92 -19.85
N ASP A 1135 5.95 -3.18 -21.16
CA ASP A 1135 4.81 -3.41 -22.07
C ASP A 1135 3.91 -4.53 -21.51
N LYS A 1136 4.47 -5.71 -21.21
CA LYS A 1136 3.71 -6.83 -20.63
C LYS A 1136 2.96 -6.40 -19.37
N LEU A 1137 3.60 -5.68 -18.46
CA LEU A 1137 2.94 -5.14 -17.26
C LEU A 1137 1.80 -4.17 -17.58
N GLN A 1138 2.01 -3.22 -18.50
CA GLN A 1138 0.97 -2.25 -18.92
C GLN A 1138 -0.20 -2.92 -19.64
N SER A 1139 0.05 -4.01 -20.36
CA SER A 1139 -0.97 -4.82 -21.01
C SER A 1139 -1.90 -5.53 -20.00
N PHE A 1140 -1.46 -5.72 -18.75
CA PHE A 1140 -2.28 -6.27 -17.65
C PHE A 1140 -2.99 -5.15 -16.86
N ASP A 1141 -3.42 -4.08 -17.55
CA ASP A 1141 -4.11 -2.90 -17.01
C ASP A 1141 -3.34 -2.11 -15.93
N TYR A 1142 -2.03 -2.32 -15.76
CA TYR A 1142 -1.23 -1.64 -14.73
C TYR A 1142 -0.89 -0.17 -15.08
N GLY A 1143 -1.63 0.76 -14.48
CA GLY A 1143 -1.38 2.21 -14.57
C GLY A 1143 -0.50 2.81 -13.45
N GLY A 1144 0.29 2.00 -12.72
CA GLY A 1144 1.09 2.49 -11.58
C GLY A 1144 2.53 2.90 -11.95
N ASN A 1145 3.36 3.22 -10.94
CA ASN A 1145 4.80 3.41 -11.16
C ASN A 1145 5.48 2.04 -11.33
N SER A 1146 6.06 1.77 -12.51
CA SER A 1146 6.96 0.64 -12.74
C SER A 1146 8.39 1.13 -12.90
N ASN A 1147 9.38 0.35 -12.48
CA ASN A 1147 10.74 0.52 -12.94
C ASN A 1147 11.50 -0.81 -12.94
N ILE A 1148 12.34 -1.02 -13.94
CA ILE A 1148 13.01 -2.27 -14.26
C ILE A 1148 14.47 -1.96 -14.64
N LEU A 1149 15.40 -2.66 -14.03
CA LEU A 1149 16.84 -2.65 -14.32
C LEU A 1149 17.26 -4.06 -14.73
N VAL A 1150 17.92 -4.18 -15.86
CA VAL A 1150 18.48 -5.43 -16.39
C VAL A 1150 19.98 -5.27 -16.57
N LEU A 1151 20.75 -6.16 -15.94
CA LEU A 1151 22.18 -6.33 -16.18
C LEU A 1151 22.36 -7.66 -16.94
N ARG A 1152 22.97 -7.64 -18.13
CA ARG A 1152 23.23 -8.85 -18.92
C ARG A 1152 24.73 -9.03 -19.11
N LYS A 1153 25.23 -10.25 -18.83
CA LYS A 1153 26.63 -10.59 -19.07
C LYS A 1153 26.88 -10.77 -20.57
N MET A 1154 27.87 -10.07 -21.09
CA MET A 1154 28.37 -10.24 -22.45
C MET A 1154 29.09 -11.59 -22.54
N LYS A 1155 28.70 -12.41 -23.52
CA LYS A 1155 29.55 -13.53 -23.96
C LYS A 1155 30.73 -12.93 -24.73
N PRO A 1156 31.98 -13.39 -24.51
CA PRO A 1156 33.14 -12.81 -25.17
C PRO A 1156 32.98 -12.93 -26.69
N GLN A 1157 33.04 -11.80 -27.39
CA GLN A 1157 33.05 -11.82 -28.85
C GLN A 1157 34.41 -12.32 -29.35
N VAL A 1158 34.41 -13.27 -30.28
CA VAL A 1158 35.63 -13.76 -30.93
C VAL A 1158 36.10 -12.71 -31.95
N THR A 1159 36.82 -11.70 -31.47
CA THR A 1159 37.44 -10.68 -32.30
C THR A 1159 38.63 -11.27 -33.06
N PHE A 1160 38.41 -11.61 -34.34
CA PHE A 1160 39.48 -12.00 -35.27
C PHE A 1160 40.35 -10.78 -35.63
N THR A 1161 41.23 -10.37 -34.71
CA THR A 1161 42.27 -9.38 -35.00
C THR A 1161 43.40 -10.02 -35.80
N GLN A 1162 43.35 -9.90 -37.12
CA GLN A 1162 44.53 -10.13 -37.95
C GLN A 1162 45.59 -9.07 -37.66
N ASN A 1163 46.70 -9.47 -37.05
CA ASN A 1163 48.01 -8.89 -37.37
C ASN A 1163 49.15 -9.83 -36.95
N SER A 1164 50.27 -9.73 -37.65
CA SER A 1164 51.30 -10.78 -37.70
C SER A 1164 52.58 -10.42 -36.95
N THR A 1165 53.17 -11.38 -36.23
CA THR A 1165 54.49 -11.99 -36.56
C THR A 1165 55.05 -12.83 -35.40
N LEU A 1166 55.80 -13.90 -35.75
CA LEU A 1166 56.90 -14.55 -34.99
C LEU A 1166 56.57 -15.11 -33.56
N ALA A 1167 56.90 -16.37 -33.22
CA ALA A 1167 57.61 -17.41 -33.97
C ALA A 1167 57.40 -18.86 -33.42
N LYS A 1168 57.66 -19.84 -34.30
CA LYS A 1168 58.06 -21.25 -34.04
C LYS A 1168 57.09 -22.21 -33.31
N ARG A 1169 56.51 -23.14 -34.11
CA ARG A 1169 56.47 -24.62 -34.00
C ARG A 1169 56.77 -25.26 -32.61
N SER A 1170 56.05 -26.29 -32.18
CA SER A 1170 55.77 -27.52 -32.98
C SER A 1170 54.40 -28.21 -32.77
N ASP A 1171 53.74 -28.46 -33.91
CA ASP A 1171 53.21 -29.75 -34.38
C ASP A 1171 52.14 -30.55 -33.57
N ILE A 1172 50.88 -30.47 -34.07
CA ILE A 1172 50.08 -31.57 -34.67
C ILE A 1172 49.66 -32.74 -33.72
N LEU A 1173 48.37 -33.07 -33.54
CA LEU A 1173 47.36 -33.49 -34.55
C LEU A 1173 45.92 -32.99 -34.29
N HIS A 1174 45.13 -32.90 -35.37
CA HIS A 1174 43.66 -32.74 -35.37
C HIS A 1174 42.94 -34.08 -35.65
N PRO A 1175 41.64 -34.21 -35.35
CA PRO A 1175 40.66 -34.26 -36.45
C PRO A 1175 39.68 -33.06 -36.47
N ALA A 1176 38.74 -33.05 -37.42
CA ALA A 1176 37.90 -31.89 -37.76
C ALA A 1176 36.39 -32.20 -37.81
N ILE A 1177 35.58 -31.14 -37.79
CA ILE A 1177 34.13 -31.13 -38.09
C ILE A 1177 33.88 -29.98 -39.10
N PRO A 1178 33.07 -30.16 -40.16
CA PRO A 1178 32.95 -29.18 -41.25
C PRO A 1178 31.98 -28.03 -40.94
N ALA A 1179 32.17 -26.91 -41.61
CA ALA A 1179 31.28 -25.75 -41.56
C ALA A 1179 30.20 -25.78 -42.67
N LEU A 1180 29.01 -25.27 -42.35
CA LEU A 1180 27.91 -25.06 -43.30
C LEU A 1180 27.61 -23.55 -43.36
N ILE A 1181 27.59 -22.99 -44.56
CA ILE A 1181 27.42 -21.56 -44.82
C ILE A 1181 26.05 -21.33 -45.48
N ILE A 1182 25.30 -20.34 -44.99
CA ILE A 1182 24.07 -19.84 -45.61
C ILE A 1182 24.34 -18.40 -46.10
N PRO A 1183 24.15 -18.08 -47.39
CA PRO A 1183 24.46 -16.76 -47.94
C PRO A 1183 23.31 -15.76 -47.82
N THR A 1184 23.66 -14.47 -47.69
CA THR A 1184 22.74 -13.32 -47.81
C THR A 1184 22.75 -12.75 -49.23
N PRO A 1185 21.58 -12.38 -49.80
CA PRO A 1185 21.51 -11.75 -51.12
C PRO A 1185 21.66 -10.22 -51.04
N ALA A 1186 22.23 -9.61 -52.08
CA ALA A 1186 22.22 -8.17 -52.32
C ALA A 1186 21.86 -7.88 -53.79
N ILE A 1187 21.09 -6.82 -54.05
CA ILE A 1187 20.46 -6.56 -55.36
C ILE A 1187 21.11 -5.35 -56.06
N ARG A 1188 21.43 -5.49 -57.35
CA ARG A 1188 21.47 -4.37 -58.32
C ARG A 1188 20.92 -4.79 -59.70
N HIS A 1189 20.24 -3.84 -60.33
CA HIS A 1189 19.63 -3.86 -61.67
C HIS A 1189 20.67 -3.85 -62.82
N ALA A 1190 20.41 -4.18 -64.09
CA ALA A 1190 19.25 -4.79 -64.81
C ALA A 1190 19.72 -5.22 -66.24
N PRO A 1191 18.94 -5.06 -67.34
CA PRO A 1191 17.90 -5.97 -67.85
C PRO A 1191 18.25 -6.67 -69.19
N LYS A 1192 17.49 -7.70 -69.60
CA LYS A 1192 17.05 -7.92 -71.01
C LYS A 1192 16.10 -9.14 -71.22
N HIS A 1193 15.17 -8.96 -72.18
CA HIS A 1193 14.39 -9.90 -73.00
C HIS A 1193 13.69 -11.15 -72.41
N SER A 1194 12.38 -11.23 -72.68
CA SER A 1194 11.51 -12.41 -72.67
C SER A 1194 11.66 -13.30 -73.92
N PRO A 1195 11.24 -14.57 -73.86
CA PRO A 1195 10.07 -14.98 -74.66
C PRO A 1195 8.93 -15.63 -73.83
N SER A 1196 7.93 -16.22 -74.51
CA SER A 1196 6.54 -16.44 -74.05
C SER A 1196 6.09 -17.93 -73.99
N PRO A 1197 4.86 -18.27 -73.52
CA PRO A 1197 4.47 -19.61 -73.00
C PRO A 1197 3.82 -20.52 -74.08
N PRO A 1198 3.43 -21.80 -73.83
CA PRO A 1198 2.23 -22.21 -73.04
C PRO A 1198 2.41 -23.63 -72.36
N PRO A 1199 1.38 -24.44 -72.00
CA PRO A 1199 -0.03 -24.22 -71.63
C PRO A 1199 -0.44 -24.80 -70.24
N LEU A 1200 -1.73 -24.67 -69.86
CA LEU A 1200 -2.42 -25.44 -68.80
C LEU A 1200 -3.20 -26.65 -69.37
N PRO A 1201 -3.59 -27.62 -68.52
CA PRO A 1201 -4.95 -28.19 -68.61
C PRO A 1201 -5.65 -28.41 -67.24
N ASP A 1202 -6.97 -28.62 -67.27
CA ASP A 1202 -7.90 -28.63 -66.12
C ASP A 1202 -8.28 -30.02 -65.54
N SER A 1203 -9.11 -29.99 -64.47
CA SER A 1203 -10.26 -30.89 -64.16
C SER A 1203 -10.18 -31.94 -63.00
N ASN A 1204 -11.36 -32.25 -62.42
CA ASN A 1204 -11.66 -33.08 -61.21
C ASN A 1204 -12.35 -34.44 -61.60
N PRO A 1205 -12.93 -35.29 -60.70
CA PRO A 1205 -12.82 -35.48 -59.22
C PRO A 1205 -12.25 -36.89 -58.85
N PRO A 1206 -12.93 -38.01 -58.40
CA PRO A 1206 -14.31 -38.33 -57.95
C PRO A 1206 -14.42 -38.83 -56.45
N PRO A 1207 -14.87 -40.05 -55.98
CA PRO A 1207 -15.74 -40.13 -54.76
C PRO A 1207 -15.51 -41.25 -53.67
N PHE A 1208 -16.21 -41.08 -52.52
CA PHE A 1208 -16.84 -42.04 -51.57
C PHE A 1208 -16.47 -43.55 -51.45
N ILE A 1209 -16.33 -44.04 -50.19
CA ILE A 1209 -16.83 -45.34 -49.63
C ILE A 1209 -17.09 -45.19 -48.09
N SER A 1210 -17.98 -46.01 -47.49
CA SER A 1210 -18.29 -46.16 -46.02
C SER A 1210 -18.28 -47.66 -45.58
N GLU A 1211 -18.74 -48.20 -44.42
CA GLU A 1211 -19.73 -47.81 -43.37
C GLU A 1211 -19.58 -48.68 -42.08
N SER A 1212 -20.12 -48.25 -40.91
CA SER A 1212 -20.43 -49.02 -39.66
C SER A 1212 -19.30 -49.73 -38.86
N LEU A 1213 -19.28 -49.99 -37.52
CA LEU A 1213 -20.16 -49.97 -36.31
C LEU A 1213 -20.67 -51.33 -35.72
N ASP A 1214 -20.39 -51.56 -34.41
CA ASP A 1214 -21.25 -52.12 -33.31
C ASP A 1214 -20.42 -52.79 -32.16
N PHE A 1215 -20.53 -52.37 -30.88
CA PHE A 1215 -21.36 -52.90 -29.73
C PHE A 1215 -20.96 -54.33 -29.24
N VAL A 1216 -20.91 -54.73 -27.94
CA VAL A 1216 -21.75 -54.54 -26.71
C VAL A 1216 -20.88 -54.60 -25.40
N ALA A 1217 -21.43 -54.31 -24.19
CA ALA A 1217 -20.71 -54.19 -22.87
C ALA A 1217 -20.52 -55.52 -22.05
N ILE A 1218 -20.69 -55.71 -20.71
CA ILE A 1218 -21.54 -55.11 -19.62
C ILE A 1218 -20.95 -55.38 -18.17
N SER A 1219 -21.12 -54.43 -17.22
CA SER A 1219 -21.21 -54.49 -15.72
C SER A 1219 -20.10 -54.95 -14.70
N SER A 1220 -19.91 -54.09 -13.67
CA SER A 1220 -20.01 -54.32 -12.18
C SER A 1220 -18.98 -55.04 -11.27
N SER A 1221 -18.43 -54.24 -10.32
CA SER A 1221 -18.41 -54.39 -8.83
C SER A 1221 -17.54 -55.40 -8.01
N LYS A 1222 -16.76 -54.80 -7.08
CA LYS A 1222 -16.44 -55.19 -5.67
C LYS A 1222 -15.62 -56.45 -5.30
N THR A 1223 -14.61 -56.23 -4.43
CA THR A 1223 -14.00 -57.11 -3.39
C THR A 1223 -13.32 -58.44 -3.83
N GLY A 1224 -12.18 -58.88 -3.26
CA GLY A 1224 -11.22 -58.20 -2.37
C GLY A 1224 -10.27 -59.14 -1.58
N LYS A 1225 -9.02 -58.69 -1.36
CA LYS A 1225 -8.03 -59.09 -0.32
C LYS A 1225 -7.27 -60.45 -0.39
N ASN A 1226 -6.02 -60.40 0.12
CA ASN A 1226 -5.14 -61.45 0.69
C ASN A 1226 -4.56 -62.55 -0.25
N ASP A 1227 -3.31 -63.06 -0.11
CA ASP A 1227 -2.15 -62.71 0.75
C ASP A 1227 -0.79 -63.17 0.15
N GLU A 1228 0.30 -62.46 0.51
CA GLU A 1228 1.71 -62.83 0.87
C GLU A 1228 2.48 -64.03 0.19
N TYR A 1229 3.80 -64.30 0.30
CA TYR A 1229 4.96 -63.77 1.08
C TYR A 1229 6.31 -64.06 0.31
N TYR A 1230 7.19 -63.06 0.11
CA TYR A 1230 8.69 -63.02 0.25
C TYR A 1230 9.64 -64.14 -0.34
N SER A 1231 10.96 -63.95 -0.62
CA SER A 1231 11.83 -62.74 -0.76
C SER A 1231 13.31 -63.04 -1.12
N THR A 1232 14.07 -61.97 -1.50
CA THR A 1232 15.56 -61.79 -1.36
C THR A 1232 16.49 -62.59 -2.32
N ILE A 1233 17.75 -62.20 -2.59
CA ILE A 1233 18.79 -61.48 -1.80
C ILE A 1233 19.44 -60.26 -2.52
N LYS A 1234 20.00 -59.34 -1.71
CA LYS A 1234 20.73 -58.09 -2.03
C LYS A 1234 22.19 -58.39 -2.51
N THR A 1235 23.23 -57.54 -2.55
CA THR A 1235 23.64 -56.25 -1.90
C THR A 1235 24.91 -55.75 -2.66
N LYS A 1236 25.56 -54.56 -2.52
CA LYS A 1236 25.50 -53.26 -1.77
C LYS A 1236 26.35 -52.27 -2.65
N ARG A 1237 26.87 -51.06 -2.36
CA ARG A 1237 26.95 -49.94 -1.36
C ARG A 1237 27.45 -48.72 -2.25
N GLN A 1238 27.91 -47.51 -1.89
CA GLN A 1238 28.09 -46.71 -0.66
C GLN A 1238 28.24 -45.22 -1.07
N PHE A 1239 27.29 -44.33 -0.77
CA PHE A 1239 27.58 -42.89 -0.51
C PHE A 1239 26.37 -42.12 0.08
N ASP A 1240 25.81 -42.61 1.20
CA ASP A 1240 24.70 -41.93 1.89
C ASP A 1240 24.80 -42.14 3.41
N GLU A 1241 25.90 -41.69 4.00
CA GLU A 1241 26.41 -42.23 5.29
C GLU A 1241 26.67 -41.18 6.38
N ARG A 1242 26.07 -39.98 6.27
CA ARG A 1242 26.11 -38.93 7.32
C ARG A 1242 24.77 -38.30 7.72
N ARG A 1243 23.63 -38.78 7.20
CA ARG A 1243 22.29 -38.25 7.57
C ARG A 1243 21.50 -39.11 8.57
N GLN A 1244 22.08 -40.20 9.10
CA GLN A 1244 21.38 -41.17 9.99
C GLN A 1244 22.17 -41.59 11.25
N ILE A 1245 22.98 -40.71 11.85
CA ILE A 1245 23.68 -41.01 13.12
C ILE A 1245 22.85 -40.66 14.37
N LEU A 1246 21.79 -39.84 14.22
CA LEU A 1246 20.95 -39.37 15.34
C LEU A 1246 19.53 -39.96 15.39
N SER A 1247 19.20 -40.95 14.53
CA SER A 1247 17.81 -41.39 14.34
C SER A 1247 17.57 -42.91 14.30
N ARG A 1248 18.36 -43.70 15.05
CA ARG A 1248 17.95 -44.98 15.69
C ARG A 1248 19.12 -45.72 16.37
N ASN A 1249 19.32 -45.43 17.65
CA ASN A 1249 19.45 -46.50 18.66
C ASN A 1249 18.28 -46.28 19.64
N LEU A 1250 17.36 -47.20 19.92
CA LEU A 1250 17.10 -48.55 19.39
C LEU A 1250 15.60 -48.90 19.67
N LYS A 1251 14.96 -49.75 18.84
CA LYS A 1251 13.70 -50.53 19.09
C LYS A 1251 12.40 -49.73 19.45
N LEU A 1252 11.35 -49.59 18.61
CA LEU A 1252 10.43 -50.61 18.03
C LEU A 1252 9.93 -51.65 19.07
N SER A 1253 8.65 -52.05 19.16
CA SER A 1253 7.61 -52.23 18.12
C SER A 1253 6.14 -52.10 18.68
N PRO A 1254 5.05 -52.39 17.92
CA PRO A 1254 3.62 -52.04 18.22
C PRO A 1254 2.83 -53.26 18.82
N PRO A 1255 1.47 -53.38 18.80
CA PRO A 1255 0.40 -52.48 18.32
C PRO A 1255 -0.86 -52.29 19.22
N ASP A 1256 -1.63 -51.24 18.94
CA ASP A 1256 -3.01 -51.27 18.41
C ASP A 1256 -3.38 -49.87 17.84
#